data_AF-A0A7W0D5E1-F1
#
_entry.id   AF-A0A7W0D5E1-F1
#
_cell.length_a   1.000
_cell.length_b   1.000
_cell.length_c   1.000
_cell.angle_alpha   90.00
_cell.angle_beta   90.00
_cell.angle_gamma   90.00
#
_symmetry.space_group_name_H-M   'P 1'
#
loop_
_entity.id
_entity.type
_entity.pdbx_description
1 polymer ?
#
loop_
_entity_poly.entity_id
_entity_poly.type
_entity_poly.pdbx_seq_one_letter_code
_entity_poly.pdbx_strand_id
1 'polypeptide(L)'
;MNRKFKLLMSMTVCIAISATSLIPALAASPGTFTISDQTVSIFKPIKDNGATGDHVHGSSIVELPSGELLCVWFQGNGERDATTTRIMGARSTDGGKTWLKPFVVTDAQDIADINPVVYVDAGDRLWFFWYPVLAGRWQTSQPRYAYAEKGSYELEEVGNKAPNWTFSENVGIKLGKNIGGVVNPSSADDNISQSLDDRAGATSRPSWATAPVIARPELAKGFVNTVKAKLDDQKEYLFKPIADGGAGMSRKINEAEFDGLVTETMQLIGGDPTKYLYAPTVADTITEPRSGYPYARRLGWQTKDKPFAVDLGNGKVRLLLPLYSDMLEMSIMAFTEYDPSKPLADNSLRWEMSEPIVGIANIQATMAQRKDGTIVAYMRDNGPRPYRVVASESRDKGLTWSTVKDVPELQDPGVGHDLLQLKDGNWAFVHVDTESNRNTLAVALSDDEGKTWKYRRHLALDTRSSTGSYHYPAITQAHNGDMLISFSRFFSSLDTDSANQSLGSYKNITFSRITEDWIKQGDPVTVIREYESIDREVAVPASFNISKASDSAIKALFPSTIKAYTSYKSGAENAVLPSVDLPVVWDVAAIKANYKLNSLISNLTGVVDESKLPQGITSDMLPFFKAPLRVYLYNDPNAVAAQSLALNKTDLALFKGQSEALIATVLPSQTTNKTVLWSSSDSSVATVDTDGIVTAVNKGAAVITARTLDGNFTATANVEVRIPAASVTVTPGEITLNSGQSSVLAAAITPDDTTVQSINWSSSDEKVVVVNDKGEVTAKSVGQAIITAKVIDGTNIASGTAVVKVLGSSGGGSGNGGNNGNTGGSGTGSSNSTTPPLVPPVTGQPPVNPPTKQPDTTPKPVFTDVNDNYLWAKEAIEALASKGIVNGTSETTFSPEKNISRADFMTMVVRALNLKAEINSNFDDVNKNDYYYEALAISKALGIADGVGGNTFNPQGEISRQDLMVLVSRALQKAGKLLPKGNLDALNSFKDASNVADYAKESVALLVEAGIIEGSDNLINPEGKATRAEVATIVYRVLKLLN
;
A
#
# COMPACT_ATOMS: atom_id res chain seq x y z
N MET A 1 22.47 21.04 18.72
CA MET A 1 22.95 19.67 18.42
C MET A 1 21.95 19.05 17.46
N ASN A 2 22.33 18.78 16.21
CA ASN A 2 21.49 18.07 15.25
C ASN A 2 21.55 16.57 15.60
N ARG A 3 20.53 16.06 16.29
CA ARG A 3 20.31 14.64 16.56
C ARG A 3 19.84 13.91 15.31
N LYS A 4 20.72 13.84 14.31
CA LYS A 4 20.64 12.74 13.36
C LYS A 4 21.32 11.56 14.07
N PHE A 5 20.60 10.48 14.31
CA PHE A 5 21.18 9.14 14.55
C PHE A 5 22.52 9.06 13.86
N LYS A 6 23.60 8.88 14.64
CA LYS A 6 25.00 8.99 14.22
C LYS A 6 25.14 8.88 12.70
N LEU A 7 25.29 10.04 12.04
CA LEU A 7 25.71 10.09 10.65
C LEU A 7 27.14 9.56 10.59
N LEU A 8 27.29 8.24 10.48
CA LEU A 8 28.49 7.68 9.90
C LEU A 8 28.39 7.96 8.39
N MET A 9 29.21 8.94 7.98
CA MET A 9 29.56 9.37 6.62
C MET A 9 28.67 10.39 5.88
N SER A 10 29.24 11.60 5.84
CA SER A 10 29.42 12.44 4.64
C SER A 10 28.23 13.27 4.12
N MET A 11 28.02 14.45 4.72
CA MET A 11 27.64 15.63 3.94
C MET A 11 28.92 16.34 3.46
N THR A 12 28.94 16.67 2.17
CA THR A 12 29.99 17.38 1.43
C THR A 12 31.10 16.50 0.88
N VAL A 13 30.86 15.89 -0.28
CA VAL A 13 31.79 16.06 -1.38
C VAL A 13 30.99 16.25 -2.68
N CYS A 14 30.85 17.50 -3.13
CA CYS A 14 30.77 17.79 -4.55
C CYS A 14 32.09 17.33 -5.16
N ILE A 15 32.12 16.15 -5.77
CA ILE A 15 33.19 15.76 -6.68
C ILE A 15 32.56 15.61 -8.05
N ALA A 16 32.85 16.58 -8.91
CA ALA A 16 33.05 16.30 -10.31
C ALA A 16 34.26 15.35 -10.43
N ILE A 17 34.01 14.05 -10.65
CA ILE A 17 34.98 13.19 -11.32
C ILE A 17 34.42 12.95 -12.71
N SER A 18 35.01 13.68 -13.65
CA SER A 18 35.06 13.31 -15.06
C SER A 18 35.74 11.95 -15.18
N ALA A 19 34.96 10.89 -15.34
CA ALA A 19 35.42 9.61 -15.88
C ALA A 19 34.85 9.47 -17.29
N THR A 20 35.67 9.85 -18.28
CA THR A 20 35.44 9.58 -19.69
C THR A 20 35.36 8.07 -19.91
N SER A 21 34.15 7.56 -20.11
CA SER A 21 33.90 6.37 -20.91
C SER A 21 32.81 6.76 -21.91
N LEU A 22 33.15 6.70 -23.20
CA LEU A 22 32.23 6.99 -24.30
C LEU A 22 31.11 5.95 -24.30
N ILE A 23 29.96 6.34 -23.77
CA ILE A 23 28.66 5.77 -24.11
C ILE A 23 27.92 6.89 -24.86
N PRO A 24 27.28 6.62 -26.01
CA PRO A 24 26.51 7.65 -26.69
C PRO A 24 25.48 8.19 -25.69
N ALA A 25 25.44 9.51 -25.52
CA ALA A 25 24.42 10.19 -24.73
C ALA A 25 23.05 9.88 -25.36
N LEU A 26 22.38 8.83 -24.88
CA LEU A 26 20.94 8.75 -24.99
C LEU A 26 20.40 9.96 -24.23
N ALA A 27 19.61 10.78 -24.92
CA ALA A 27 18.97 11.95 -24.35
C ALA A 27 18.27 11.53 -23.04
N ALA A 28 18.76 12.06 -21.91
CA ALA A 28 18.17 11.81 -20.61
C ALA A 28 16.71 12.25 -20.66
N SER A 29 15.79 11.36 -20.30
CA SER A 29 14.40 11.75 -20.13
C SER A 29 14.32 12.83 -19.04
N PRO A 30 13.75 14.00 -19.33
CA PRO A 30 13.58 15.06 -18.34
C PRO A 30 12.42 14.64 -17.44
N GLY A 31 12.68 14.25 -16.20
CA GLY A 31 11.62 13.84 -15.26
C GLY A 31 10.41 14.80 -15.21
N THR A 32 9.27 14.32 -14.72
CA THR A 32 7.98 15.03 -14.79
C THR A 32 7.86 16.09 -13.69
N PHE A 33 7.29 17.25 -14.01
CA PHE A 33 6.84 18.21 -13.00
C PHE A 33 5.38 18.61 -13.25
N THR A 34 4.53 18.35 -12.27
CA THR A 34 3.14 18.78 -12.24
C THR A 34 2.89 19.57 -10.97
N ILE A 35 2.30 20.76 -11.11
CA ILE A 35 1.70 21.49 -10.00
C ILE A 35 0.24 21.76 -10.33
N SER A 36 -0.64 21.58 -9.36
CA SER A 36 -2.08 21.76 -9.54
C SER A 36 -2.39 23.19 -9.98
N ASP A 37 -3.30 23.33 -10.94
CA ASP A 37 -3.83 24.61 -11.41
C ASP A 37 -4.63 25.37 -10.33
N GLN A 38 -4.97 24.68 -9.24
CA GLN A 38 -5.59 25.25 -8.05
C GLN A 38 -4.60 26.02 -7.16
N THR A 39 -3.29 25.99 -7.47
CA THR A 39 -2.27 26.61 -6.62
C THR A 39 -2.01 28.08 -6.97
N VAL A 40 -1.95 28.93 -5.95
CA VAL A 40 -1.70 30.38 -6.06
C VAL A 40 -0.66 30.79 -5.02
N SER A 41 0.32 31.61 -5.40
CA SER A 41 1.26 32.20 -4.44
C SER A 41 0.57 33.27 -3.61
N ILE A 42 0.68 33.21 -2.27
CA ILE A 42 0.08 34.23 -1.38
C ILE A 42 0.79 35.58 -1.52
N PHE A 43 2.09 35.56 -1.77
CA PHE A 43 2.91 36.73 -2.03
C PHE A 43 4.01 36.38 -3.04
N LYS A 44 4.67 37.40 -3.60
CA LYS A 44 5.78 37.21 -4.55
C LYS A 44 6.90 36.40 -3.89
N PRO A 45 7.48 35.39 -4.56
CA PRO A 45 8.56 34.60 -3.98
C PRO A 45 9.69 35.48 -3.42
N ILE A 46 10.16 35.11 -2.22
CA ILE A 46 11.23 35.80 -1.52
C ILE A 46 12.51 35.00 -1.69
N LYS A 47 13.60 35.69 -2.01
CA LYS A 47 14.92 35.08 -2.16
C LYS A 47 15.49 34.73 -0.80
N ASP A 48 15.74 33.45 -0.56
CA ASP A 48 16.48 32.99 0.62
C ASP A 48 17.97 33.26 0.39
N ASN A 49 18.52 34.22 1.15
CA ASN A 49 19.96 34.52 1.14
C ASN A 49 20.67 33.99 2.40
N GLY A 50 20.10 32.98 3.06
CA GLY A 50 20.63 32.44 4.31
C GLY A 50 20.59 33.47 5.44
N ALA A 51 21.65 33.54 6.25
CA ALA A 51 21.71 34.39 7.44
C ALA A 51 21.53 35.91 7.18
N THR A 52 21.63 36.35 5.91
CA THR A 52 21.52 37.76 5.51
C THR A 52 20.21 38.09 4.79
N GLY A 53 19.31 37.12 4.56
CA GLY A 53 18.04 37.33 3.85
C GLY A 53 16.84 36.71 4.55
N ASP A 54 15.64 36.96 4.03
CA ASP A 54 14.40 36.44 4.58
C ASP A 54 14.15 34.99 4.10
N HIS A 55 14.27 34.06 5.03
CA HIS A 55 13.70 32.71 4.98
C HIS A 55 12.20 32.78 5.26
N VAL A 56 11.39 31.99 4.55
CA VAL A 56 9.94 31.87 4.76
C VAL A 56 9.56 30.41 4.87
N HIS A 57 8.84 30.06 5.95
CA HIS A 57 8.43 28.69 6.20
C HIS A 57 7.28 28.62 7.22
N GLY A 58 6.70 27.43 7.40
CA GLY A 58 5.67 27.11 8.40
C GLY A 58 4.42 27.98 8.31
N SER A 59 3.34 27.50 7.70
CA SER A 59 2.09 28.25 7.54
C SER A 59 0.89 27.65 8.28
N SER A 60 -0.11 28.47 8.57
CA SER A 60 -1.45 28.05 9.00
C SER A 60 -2.52 28.95 8.37
N ILE A 61 -3.72 28.42 8.18
CA ILE A 61 -4.81 29.10 7.47
C ILE A 61 -6.17 28.78 8.09
N VAL A 62 -7.05 29.79 8.13
CA VAL A 62 -8.47 29.69 8.52
C VAL A 62 -9.34 30.48 7.54
N GLU A 63 -10.60 30.05 7.36
CA GLU A 63 -11.68 30.94 6.94
C GLU A 63 -12.34 31.50 8.19
N LEU A 64 -12.43 32.83 8.25
CA LEU A 64 -13.09 33.57 9.32
C LEU A 64 -14.60 33.53 9.11
N PRO A 65 -15.44 33.72 10.15
CA PRO A 65 -16.90 33.71 10.02
C PRO A 65 -17.47 34.70 8.99
N SER A 66 -16.72 35.75 8.63
CA SER A 66 -17.06 36.70 7.57
C SER A 66 -16.90 36.14 6.14
N GLY A 67 -16.28 34.97 5.97
CA GLY A 67 -15.87 34.40 4.69
C GLY A 67 -14.47 34.83 4.22
N GLU A 68 -13.81 35.69 5.00
CA GLU A 68 -12.43 36.12 4.75
C GLU A 68 -11.43 35.00 5.07
N LEU A 69 -10.40 34.81 4.26
CA LEU A 69 -9.29 33.92 4.58
C LEU A 69 -8.18 34.67 5.29
N LEU A 70 -7.64 34.09 6.36
CA LEU A 70 -6.44 34.55 7.04
C LEU A 70 -5.38 33.44 7.01
N CYS A 71 -4.26 33.71 6.35
CA CYS A 71 -3.09 32.83 6.37
C CYS A 71 -1.96 33.52 7.14
N VAL A 72 -1.25 32.76 7.97
CA VAL A 72 -0.09 33.21 8.75
C VAL A 72 1.12 32.31 8.50
N TRP A 73 2.33 32.85 8.60
CA TRP A 73 3.59 32.12 8.45
C TRP A 73 4.74 32.79 9.20
N PHE A 74 5.89 32.13 9.36
CA PHE A 74 7.08 32.80 9.89
C PHE A 74 8.05 33.22 8.78
N GLN A 75 8.69 34.38 8.99
CA GLN A 75 9.62 34.96 8.03
C GLN A 75 10.75 35.73 8.72
N GLY A 76 12.01 35.52 8.31
CA GLY A 76 13.17 36.26 8.80
C GLY A 76 14.50 35.56 8.50
N ASN A 77 15.58 35.91 9.19
CA ASN A 77 16.94 35.46 8.86
C ASN A 77 17.29 34.01 9.25
N GLY A 78 16.29 33.22 9.67
CA GLY A 78 16.43 31.78 9.88
C GLY A 78 15.51 31.25 10.97
N GLU A 79 15.86 30.07 11.46
CA GLU A 79 15.24 29.43 12.62
C GLU A 79 16.19 29.50 13.83
N ARG A 80 15.62 29.54 15.04
CA ARG A 80 16.33 29.53 16.33
C ARG A 80 17.11 30.80 16.67
N ASP A 81 18.37 30.91 16.26
CA ASP A 81 19.29 32.05 16.52
C ASP A 81 18.97 33.26 15.63
N ALA A 82 17.70 33.43 15.27
CA ALA A 82 17.22 34.40 14.30
C ALA A 82 16.64 35.62 15.02
N THR A 83 17.12 36.80 14.66
CA THR A 83 16.78 38.07 15.31
C THR A 83 15.71 38.86 14.56
N THR A 84 15.46 38.53 13.29
CA THR A 84 14.46 39.19 12.44
C THR A 84 13.23 38.33 12.17
N THR A 85 13.21 37.11 12.71
CA THR A 85 12.15 36.14 12.48
C THR A 85 10.90 36.48 13.28
N ARG A 86 9.84 36.76 12.52
CA ARG A 86 8.55 37.26 12.97
C ARG A 86 7.42 36.47 12.34
N ILE A 87 6.22 36.58 12.88
CA ILE A 87 5.03 36.03 12.25
C ILE A 87 4.42 37.06 11.31
N MET A 88 4.24 36.66 10.07
CA MET A 88 3.59 37.42 9.01
C MET A 88 2.18 36.85 8.77
N GLY A 89 1.30 37.68 8.20
CA GLY A 89 -0.03 37.29 7.80
C GLY A 89 -0.47 37.96 6.51
N ALA A 90 -1.40 37.34 5.81
CA ALA A 90 -2.08 37.89 4.64
C ALA A 90 -3.55 37.49 4.65
N ARG A 91 -4.37 38.34 4.03
CA ARG A 91 -5.83 38.21 3.97
C ARG A 91 -6.30 38.05 2.53
N SER A 92 -7.37 37.29 2.33
CA SER A 92 -8.07 37.19 1.04
C SER A 92 -9.58 37.31 1.25
N THR A 93 -10.24 38.10 0.39
CA THR A 93 -11.69 38.34 0.42
C THR A 93 -12.43 37.71 -0.74
N ASP A 94 -11.73 37.02 -1.64
CA ASP A 94 -12.28 36.41 -2.85
C ASP A 94 -12.10 34.88 -2.88
N GLY A 95 -11.97 34.28 -1.69
CA GLY A 95 -11.82 32.84 -1.52
C GLY A 95 -10.43 32.31 -1.89
N GLY A 96 -9.40 33.15 -1.83
CA GLY A 96 -8.01 32.79 -2.06
C GLY A 96 -7.51 32.98 -3.49
N LYS A 97 -8.31 33.61 -4.37
CA LYS A 97 -7.91 33.90 -5.76
C LYS A 97 -6.88 35.03 -5.81
N THR A 98 -7.03 36.04 -4.96
CA THR A 98 -6.06 37.11 -4.74
C THR A 98 -5.82 37.34 -3.26
N TRP A 99 -4.64 37.87 -2.95
CA TRP A 99 -4.17 38.10 -1.58
C TRP A 99 -3.76 39.56 -1.39
N LEU A 100 -4.18 40.15 -0.27
CA LEU A 100 -3.77 41.49 0.14
C LEU A 100 -2.29 41.52 0.55
N LYS A 101 -1.72 42.72 0.62
CA LYS A 101 -0.32 42.90 1.02
C LYS A 101 -0.08 42.28 2.41
N PRO A 102 0.97 41.44 2.58
CA PRO A 102 1.33 40.89 3.88
C PRO A 102 1.57 41.95 4.97
N PHE A 103 1.26 41.61 6.21
CA PHE A 103 1.48 42.42 7.42
C PHE A 103 2.13 41.59 8.53
N VAL A 104 2.71 42.26 9.53
CA VAL A 104 3.28 41.62 10.73
C VAL A 104 2.15 41.29 11.70
N VAL A 105 2.04 40.04 12.14
CA VAL A 105 1.09 39.56 13.15
C VAL A 105 1.67 39.70 14.54
N THR A 106 2.91 39.23 14.74
CA THR A 106 3.71 39.43 15.96
C THR A 106 5.18 39.47 15.58
N ASP A 107 5.95 40.23 16.35
CA ASP A 107 7.40 40.38 16.24
C ASP A 107 7.96 40.56 17.66
N ALA A 108 8.45 39.47 18.24
CA ALA A 108 9.07 39.52 19.57
C ALA A 108 10.40 40.29 19.61
N GLN A 109 10.98 40.65 18.45
CA GLN A 109 12.29 41.29 18.26
C GLN A 109 13.45 40.55 18.95
N ASP A 110 14.53 40.26 18.20
CA ASP A 110 15.70 39.52 18.70
C ASP A 110 15.42 38.08 19.20
N ILE A 111 14.18 37.61 19.06
CA ILE A 111 13.70 36.27 19.38
C ILE A 111 12.88 35.77 18.20
N ALA A 112 13.21 34.56 17.72
CA ALA A 112 12.48 33.96 16.61
C ALA A 112 11.08 33.49 17.05
N ASP A 113 10.03 34.16 16.59
CA ASP A 113 8.65 33.66 16.65
C ASP A 113 8.39 32.75 15.45
N ILE A 114 8.04 31.48 15.66
CA ILE A 114 7.86 30.52 14.56
C ILE A 114 6.63 29.62 14.69
N ASN A 115 6.36 28.89 13.60
CA ASN A 115 5.28 27.89 13.44
C ASN A 115 3.93 28.36 14.01
N PRO A 116 3.37 29.44 13.43
CA PRO A 116 2.10 29.97 13.86
C PRO A 116 0.95 29.02 13.50
N VAL A 117 -0.06 28.97 14.36
CA VAL A 117 -1.29 28.21 14.19
C VAL A 117 -2.48 29.13 14.44
N VAL A 118 -3.42 29.18 13.50
CA VAL A 118 -4.70 29.86 13.66
C VAL A 118 -5.84 28.85 13.68
N TYR A 119 -6.84 29.10 14.52
CA TYR A 119 -8.01 28.22 14.68
C TYR A 119 -9.24 29.05 15.04
N VAL A 120 -10.39 28.76 14.41
CA VAL A 120 -11.67 29.37 14.76
C VAL A 120 -12.48 28.34 15.53
N ASP A 121 -12.88 28.67 16.76
CA ASP A 121 -13.70 27.76 17.57
C ASP A 121 -15.20 27.86 17.24
N ALA A 122 -16.01 26.98 17.83
CA ALA A 122 -17.46 26.94 17.59
C ALA A 122 -18.23 28.18 18.09
N GLY A 123 -17.58 29.08 18.84
CA GLY A 123 -18.10 30.36 19.28
C GLY A 123 -17.69 31.53 18.40
N ASP A 124 -17.18 31.29 17.19
CA ASP A 124 -16.63 32.30 16.28
C ASP A 124 -15.42 33.06 16.85
N ARG A 125 -14.70 32.47 17.82
CA ARG A 125 -13.47 33.08 18.35
C ARG A 125 -12.26 32.66 17.54
N LEU A 126 -11.40 33.62 17.21
CA LEU A 126 -10.12 33.37 16.58
C LEU A 126 -9.04 33.14 17.65
N TRP A 127 -8.45 31.94 17.63
CA TRP A 127 -7.27 31.57 18.41
C TRP A 127 -6.01 31.68 17.56
N PHE A 128 -4.92 32.08 18.21
CA PHE A 128 -3.59 32.16 17.62
C PHE A 128 -2.58 31.52 18.57
N PHE A 129 -1.86 30.50 18.10
CA PHE A 129 -0.80 29.82 18.84
C PHE A 129 0.53 29.96 18.08
N TRP A 130 1.63 30.08 18.81
CA TRP A 130 2.97 30.10 18.23
C TRP A 130 3.97 29.77 19.35
N TYR A 131 5.26 29.78 19.04
CA TYR A 131 6.27 29.76 20.10
C TYR A 131 7.49 30.61 19.74
N PRO A 132 7.97 31.44 20.67
CA PRO A 132 9.32 31.97 20.62
C PRO A 132 10.37 30.88 20.89
N VAL A 133 11.48 30.95 20.16
CA VAL A 133 12.69 30.15 20.43
C VAL A 133 13.67 30.96 21.26
N LEU A 134 13.64 30.79 22.57
CA LEU A 134 14.47 31.57 23.49
C LEU A 134 15.94 31.12 23.41
N ALA A 135 16.91 32.02 23.52
CA ALA A 135 18.33 31.68 23.53
C ALA A 135 18.80 30.78 22.36
N GLY A 136 18.09 30.81 21.22
CA GLY A 136 18.50 30.11 20.01
C GLY A 136 18.40 28.58 20.04
N ARG A 137 17.59 28.01 20.93
CA ARG A 137 17.57 26.57 21.18
C ARG A 137 16.16 26.00 21.24
N TRP A 138 15.94 24.81 20.68
CA TRP A 138 14.61 24.21 20.70
C TRP A 138 14.11 23.90 22.11
N GLN A 139 14.99 23.42 22.97
CA GLN A 139 14.65 23.02 24.34
C GLN A 139 14.25 24.18 25.27
N THR A 140 14.29 25.41 24.79
CA THR A 140 13.85 26.63 25.49
C THR A 140 12.60 27.25 24.84
N SER A 141 11.99 26.55 23.87
CA SER A 141 10.73 26.99 23.22
C SER A 141 9.59 27.06 24.24
N GLN A 142 8.78 28.11 24.14
CA GLN A 142 7.64 28.34 25.03
C GLN A 142 6.37 28.56 24.20
N PRO A 143 5.45 27.60 24.14
CA PRO A 143 4.21 27.79 23.41
C PRO A 143 3.40 28.93 24.03
N ARG A 144 2.86 29.79 23.17
CA ARG A 144 2.04 30.95 23.47
C ARG A 144 0.70 30.82 22.80
N TYR A 145 -0.28 31.51 23.38
CA TYR A 145 -1.57 31.68 22.76
C TYR A 145 -2.06 33.11 22.91
N ALA A 146 -2.82 33.56 21.93
CA ALA A 146 -3.64 34.76 21.94
C ALA A 146 -5.02 34.42 21.37
N TYR A 147 -6.00 35.28 21.66
CA TYR A 147 -7.33 35.16 21.07
C TYR A 147 -7.95 36.52 20.79
N ALA A 148 -8.90 36.53 19.86
CA ALA A 148 -9.77 37.66 19.54
C ALA A 148 -11.21 37.17 19.40
N GLU A 149 -12.13 37.84 20.07
CA GLU A 149 -13.56 37.58 19.92
C GLU A 149 -14.08 38.14 18.59
N LYS A 150 -15.20 37.61 18.10
CA LYS A 150 -15.88 38.10 16.90
C LYS A 150 -16.13 39.62 16.98
N GLY A 151 -15.89 40.32 15.88
CA GLY A 151 -15.93 41.79 15.79
C GLY A 151 -14.61 42.47 16.17
N SER A 152 -13.52 41.71 16.37
CA SER A 152 -12.20 42.25 16.71
C SER A 152 -11.09 41.79 15.76
N TYR A 153 -11.39 41.02 14.71
CA TYR A 153 -10.37 40.44 13.83
C TYR A 153 -10.69 40.51 12.33
N GLU A 154 -11.92 40.86 11.99
CA GLU A 154 -12.44 40.97 10.63
C GLU A 154 -11.83 42.16 9.91
N LEU A 155 -11.58 42.01 8.60
CA LEU A 155 -11.01 43.09 7.77
C LEU A 155 -11.78 44.41 7.87
N GLU A 156 -13.10 44.37 7.99
CA GLU A 156 -13.93 45.57 8.14
C GLU A 156 -13.60 46.35 9.42
N GLU A 157 -13.27 45.64 10.51
CA GLU A 157 -13.00 46.22 11.81
C GLU A 157 -11.54 46.67 11.97
N VAL A 158 -10.59 45.85 11.51
CA VAL A 158 -9.14 46.10 11.75
C VAL A 158 -8.39 46.61 10.53
N GLY A 159 -9.01 46.58 9.35
CA GLY A 159 -8.34 46.79 8.07
C GLY A 159 -7.33 45.68 7.75
N ASN A 160 -6.45 45.91 6.76
CA ASN A 160 -5.41 44.93 6.40
C ASN A 160 -4.24 44.92 7.40
N LYS A 161 -4.53 44.50 8.64
CA LYS A 161 -3.63 44.46 9.79
C LYS A 161 -3.88 43.21 10.64
N ALA A 162 -3.04 43.03 11.65
CA ALA A 162 -3.22 41.99 12.66
C ALA A 162 -4.58 42.14 13.37
N PRO A 163 -5.22 41.00 13.74
CA PRO A 163 -6.35 41.01 14.66
C PRO A 163 -6.08 41.82 15.94
N ASN A 164 -7.12 42.44 16.51
CA ASN A 164 -7.04 43.09 17.82
C ASN A 164 -7.07 42.00 18.91
N TRP A 165 -5.90 41.44 19.22
CA TRP A 165 -5.76 40.41 20.25
C TRP A 165 -6.19 40.93 21.63
N THR A 166 -7.15 40.25 22.26
CA THR A 166 -7.67 40.60 23.59
C THR A 166 -6.72 40.17 24.71
N PHE A 167 -5.92 39.13 24.48
CA PHE A 167 -5.04 38.53 25.47
C PHE A 167 -3.87 37.79 24.81
N SER A 168 -2.73 37.68 25.50
CA SER A 168 -1.59 36.84 25.11
C SER A 168 -0.86 36.31 26.34
N GLU A 169 -0.64 34.99 26.42
CA GLU A 169 0.10 34.34 27.53
C GLU A 169 0.86 33.10 27.06
N ASN A 170 1.83 32.66 27.87
CA ASN A 170 2.44 31.35 27.72
C ASN A 170 1.46 30.23 28.14
N VAL A 171 1.47 29.10 27.43
CA VAL A 171 0.83 27.87 27.89
C VAL A 171 1.61 27.35 29.10
N GLY A 172 0.98 27.30 30.27
CA GLY A 172 1.63 26.98 31.54
C GLY A 172 2.00 25.50 31.69
N ILE A 173 3.19 25.10 31.23
CA ILE A 173 3.65 23.70 31.28
C ILE A 173 4.20 23.33 32.67
N LYS A 174 3.61 22.30 33.29
CA LYS A 174 4.03 21.74 34.60
C LYS A 174 4.18 20.22 34.52
N LEU A 175 5.41 19.74 34.34
CA LEU A 175 5.75 18.30 34.30
C LEU A 175 6.82 17.98 35.36
N GLY A 176 6.49 17.10 36.32
CA GLY A 176 7.40 16.64 37.39
C GLY A 176 7.75 17.69 38.48
N LYS A 177 8.58 17.32 39.47
CA LYS A 177 9.02 18.21 40.57
C LYS A 177 10.06 19.25 40.10
N ASN A 178 9.65 20.52 40.04
CA ASN A 178 10.46 21.68 39.62
C ASN A 178 11.23 22.36 40.78
N ILE A 179 11.74 21.59 41.76
CA ILE A 179 12.46 22.18 42.90
C ILE A 179 13.68 21.32 43.27
N GLY A 180 14.86 21.73 42.80
CA GLY A 180 16.16 21.25 43.30
C GLY A 180 16.76 20.00 42.63
N GLY A 181 17.70 20.21 41.70
CA GLY A 181 18.88 19.37 41.47
C GLY A 181 18.76 17.94 40.90
N VAL A 182 17.83 17.09 41.35
CA VAL A 182 17.79 15.66 40.94
C VAL A 182 16.35 15.13 41.03
N VAL A 183 15.87 14.44 39.99
CA VAL A 183 14.56 13.78 39.99
C VAL A 183 14.71 12.35 40.53
N ASN A 184 13.91 11.98 41.52
CA ASN A 184 13.75 10.59 41.94
C ASN A 184 12.51 10.00 41.25
N PRO A 185 12.64 9.09 40.27
CA PRO A 185 11.49 8.51 39.54
C PRO A 185 10.56 7.68 40.45
N SER A 186 11.04 7.23 41.61
CA SER A 186 10.24 6.56 42.64
C SER A 186 9.56 7.52 43.62
N SER A 187 9.68 8.84 43.40
CA SER A 187 9.05 9.85 44.24
C SER A 187 7.55 9.93 43.94
N ALA A 188 6.75 10.02 45.00
CA ALA A 188 5.32 10.34 44.90
C ALA A 188 5.03 11.75 44.33
N ASP A 189 6.07 12.58 44.10
CA ASP A 189 5.97 13.95 43.60
C ASP A 189 6.20 14.08 42.07
N ASP A 190 6.41 12.99 41.31
CA ASP A 190 6.45 13.02 39.83
C ASP A 190 5.01 13.01 39.28
N ASN A 191 4.48 14.18 38.90
CA ASN A 191 3.09 14.31 38.46
C ASN A 191 2.97 14.95 37.07
N ILE A 192 1.98 14.49 36.30
CA ILE A 192 1.51 15.14 35.07
C ILE A 192 0.38 16.07 35.49
N SER A 193 0.55 17.38 35.29
CA SER A 193 -0.50 18.37 35.55
C SER A 193 -1.03 18.36 37.01
N GLN A 194 -0.18 18.62 38.01
CA GLN A 194 -0.69 18.93 39.35
C GLN A 194 -1.03 20.42 39.48
N SER A 195 -2.25 20.66 39.97
CA SER A 195 -2.64 21.96 40.50
C SER A 195 -2.39 21.97 42.00
N LEU A 196 -1.21 22.44 42.39
CA LEU A 196 -1.00 23.00 43.72
C LEU A 196 -0.61 24.47 43.59
N ASP A 197 -1.09 25.22 44.58
CA ASP A 197 -0.97 26.67 44.71
C ASP A 197 0.49 27.03 45.04
N ASP A 198 1.37 27.05 44.04
CA ASP A 198 2.82 27.14 44.25
C ASP A 198 3.32 28.55 44.64
N ARG A 199 2.42 29.49 44.98
CA ARG A 199 2.81 30.82 45.49
C ARG A 199 2.37 30.97 46.94
N ALA A 200 3.14 30.41 47.87
CA ALA A 200 3.12 30.88 49.25
C ALA A 200 3.48 32.38 49.26
N GLY A 201 2.48 33.26 49.46
CA GLY A 201 2.67 34.70 49.62
C GLY A 201 2.32 35.62 48.42
N ALA A 202 1.72 35.13 47.33
CA ALA A 202 1.23 36.03 46.28
C ALA A 202 -0.08 36.73 46.73
N THR A 203 0.04 37.99 47.12
CA THR A 203 -1.09 38.86 47.55
C THR A 203 -1.98 39.35 46.41
N SER A 204 -1.69 38.97 45.16
CA SER A 204 -2.57 39.20 44.01
C SER A 204 -2.63 37.97 43.10
N ARG A 205 -3.81 37.35 43.05
CA ARG A 205 -4.20 36.39 42.02
C ARG A 205 -4.80 37.19 40.85
N PRO A 206 -4.42 36.94 39.59
CA PRO A 206 -5.28 37.32 38.48
C PRO A 206 -6.64 36.65 38.67
N SER A 207 -7.76 37.31 38.35
CA SER A 207 -9.12 36.82 38.60
C SER A 207 -9.39 35.42 38.02
N TRP A 208 -8.70 35.04 36.94
CA TRP A 208 -8.79 33.74 36.28
C TRP A 208 -8.09 32.58 37.03
N ALA A 209 -7.21 32.86 38.00
CA ALA A 209 -6.48 31.84 38.77
C ALA A 209 -7.28 31.25 39.96
N THR A 210 -8.61 31.25 39.86
CA THR A 210 -9.54 30.75 40.90
C THR A 210 -10.27 29.47 40.50
N ALA A 211 -10.02 28.94 39.29
CA ALA A 211 -10.61 27.69 38.82
C ALA A 211 -10.29 26.52 39.78
N PRO A 212 -11.29 25.68 40.15
CA PRO A 212 -11.06 24.54 41.02
C PRO A 212 -10.07 23.54 40.41
N VAL A 213 -9.24 22.94 41.27
CA VAL A 213 -8.39 21.80 40.91
C VAL A 213 -9.28 20.62 40.52
N ILE A 214 -9.14 20.11 39.30
CA ILE A 214 -9.82 18.89 38.86
C ILE A 214 -8.84 17.73 39.02
N ALA A 215 -9.20 16.74 39.84
CA ALA A 215 -8.42 15.51 39.95
C ALA A 215 -8.53 14.70 38.65
N ARG A 216 -7.39 14.19 38.16
CA ARG A 216 -7.28 13.36 36.95
C ARG A 216 -6.61 12.02 37.32
N PRO A 217 -7.36 11.02 37.84
CA PRO A 217 -6.78 9.74 38.23
C PRO A 217 -6.01 9.03 37.11
N GLU A 218 -6.41 9.25 35.86
CA GLU A 218 -5.79 8.71 34.66
C GLU A 218 -4.33 9.19 34.50
N LEU A 219 -3.99 10.36 35.03
CA LEU A 219 -2.67 11.00 34.90
C LEU A 219 -1.78 10.82 36.14
N ALA A 220 -2.17 9.95 37.07
CA ALA A 220 -1.52 9.81 38.39
C ALA A 220 -0.13 9.14 38.35
N LYS A 221 0.27 8.51 37.23
CA LYS A 221 1.54 7.78 37.11
C LYS A 221 2.80 8.66 37.13
N GLY A 222 2.66 9.95 36.79
CA GLY A 222 3.80 10.85 36.66
C GLY A 222 4.45 10.83 35.28
N PHE A 223 5.20 11.88 34.94
CA PHE A 223 5.72 12.06 33.59
C PHE A 223 6.83 11.06 33.28
N VAL A 224 7.80 10.90 34.19
CA VAL A 224 8.99 10.05 33.97
C VAL A 224 8.60 8.58 33.90
N ASN A 225 7.76 8.13 34.81
CA ASN A 225 7.30 6.74 34.85
C ASN A 225 6.44 6.39 33.63
N THR A 226 5.62 7.33 33.15
CA THR A 226 4.83 7.13 31.93
C THR A 226 5.73 7.00 30.71
N VAL A 227 6.73 7.89 30.54
CA VAL A 227 7.68 7.79 29.43
C VAL A 227 8.42 6.46 29.45
N LYS A 228 8.93 6.05 30.61
CA LYS A 228 9.65 4.77 30.76
C LYS A 228 8.78 3.58 30.34
N ALA A 229 7.55 3.48 30.88
CA ALA A 229 6.65 2.38 30.56
C ALA A 229 6.31 2.33 29.05
N LYS A 230 6.06 3.49 28.44
CA LYS A 230 5.78 3.55 27.00
C LYS A 230 6.98 3.17 26.15
N LEU A 231 8.21 3.52 26.54
CA LEU A 231 9.42 3.08 25.81
C LEU A 231 9.59 1.56 25.85
N ASP A 232 9.25 0.91 26.97
CA ASP A 232 9.27 -0.55 27.08
C ASP A 232 8.21 -1.19 26.14
N ASP A 233 6.97 -0.67 26.15
CA ASP A 233 5.90 -1.10 25.23
C ASP A 233 6.29 -0.90 23.75
N GLN A 234 6.96 0.21 23.44
CA GLN A 234 7.46 0.50 22.10
C GLN A 234 8.51 -0.53 21.67
N LYS A 235 9.48 -0.84 22.55
CA LYS A 235 10.53 -1.82 22.24
C LYS A 235 9.93 -3.16 21.83
N GLU A 236 8.89 -3.62 22.52
CA GLU A 236 8.19 -4.85 22.19
C GLU A 236 7.48 -4.75 20.84
N TYR A 237 6.71 -3.69 20.61
CA TYR A 237 5.99 -3.49 19.34
C TYR A 237 6.93 -3.46 18.14
N LEU A 238 8.04 -2.72 18.24
CA LEU A 238 8.94 -2.45 17.12
C LEU A 238 9.66 -3.69 16.61
N PHE A 239 10.18 -4.51 17.52
CA PHE A 239 10.98 -5.70 17.18
C PHE A 239 10.13 -6.97 17.03
N LYS A 240 8.82 -6.89 17.28
CA LYS A 240 7.89 -7.99 17.04
C LYS A 240 7.59 -8.10 15.52
N PRO A 241 7.54 -9.32 14.94
CA PRO A 241 7.20 -9.51 13.54
C PRO A 241 5.85 -8.89 13.14
N ILE A 242 5.73 -8.42 11.90
CA ILE A 242 4.47 -7.86 11.35
C ILE A 242 3.34 -8.88 11.43
N ALA A 243 3.62 -10.15 11.12
CA ALA A 243 2.64 -11.24 11.19
C ALA A 243 2.05 -11.43 12.60
N ASP A 244 2.79 -11.03 13.64
CA ASP A 244 2.36 -11.11 15.04
C ASP A 244 1.83 -9.76 15.56
N GLY A 245 1.65 -8.76 14.70
CA GLY A 245 1.13 -7.44 15.03
C GLY A 245 2.16 -6.43 15.55
N GLY A 246 3.46 -6.63 15.27
CA GLY A 246 4.52 -5.64 15.50
C GLY A 246 4.91 -4.84 14.25
N ALA A 247 5.96 -4.01 14.36
CA ALA A 247 6.49 -3.24 13.22
C ALA A 247 7.46 -4.03 12.33
N GLY A 248 7.96 -5.18 12.81
CA GLY A 248 8.92 -6.03 12.09
C GLY A 248 10.28 -5.38 11.86
N MET A 249 10.67 -4.39 12.67
CA MET A 249 11.98 -3.79 12.54
C MET A 249 13.08 -4.77 12.90
N SER A 250 14.18 -4.69 12.15
CA SER A 250 15.39 -5.43 12.39
C SER A 250 15.97 -5.11 13.76
N ARG A 251 16.02 -6.11 14.65
CA ARG A 251 16.65 -6.00 15.96
C ARG A 251 18.17 -5.83 15.84
N LYS A 252 18.81 -6.50 14.88
CA LYS A 252 20.28 -6.41 14.70
C LYS A 252 20.74 -5.05 14.21
N ILE A 253 19.91 -4.37 13.43
CA ILE A 253 20.21 -3.04 12.92
C ILE A 253 19.86 -1.97 13.96
N ASN A 254 18.68 -2.06 14.58
CA ASN A 254 18.11 -0.92 15.30
C ASN A 254 18.10 -1.06 16.84
N GLU A 255 18.31 -2.24 17.45
CA GLU A 255 18.19 -2.38 18.92
C GLU A 255 19.20 -1.54 19.69
N ALA A 256 20.48 -1.57 19.29
CA ALA A 256 21.51 -0.79 19.97
C ALA A 256 21.26 0.73 19.85
N GLU A 257 20.70 1.16 18.71
CA GLU A 257 20.33 2.56 18.48
C GLU A 257 19.13 2.96 19.35
N PHE A 258 18.11 2.09 19.45
CA PHE A 258 16.96 2.27 20.32
C PHE A 258 17.36 2.33 21.80
N ASP A 259 18.17 1.38 22.28
CA ASP A 259 18.62 1.35 23.67
C ASP A 259 19.47 2.58 24.03
N GLY A 260 20.25 3.08 23.06
CA GLY A 260 20.96 4.34 23.16
C GLY A 260 20.01 5.53 23.32
N LEU A 261 18.95 5.61 22.50
CA LEU A 261 17.91 6.64 22.59
C LEU A 261 17.19 6.59 23.94
N VAL A 262 16.76 5.41 24.40
CA VAL A 262 16.13 5.23 25.72
C VAL A 262 17.05 5.76 26.82
N THR A 263 18.34 5.38 26.79
CA THR A 263 19.32 5.83 27.76
C THR A 263 19.46 7.37 27.76
N GLU A 264 19.58 7.97 26.58
CA GLU A 264 19.69 9.44 26.45
C GLU A 264 18.43 10.15 26.94
N THR A 265 17.25 9.72 26.48
CA THR A 265 15.95 10.29 26.89
C THR A 265 15.75 10.21 28.40
N MET A 266 16.07 9.06 29.01
CA MET A 266 15.97 8.91 30.47
C MET A 266 16.99 9.76 31.22
N GLN A 267 18.19 9.97 30.68
CA GLN A 267 19.18 10.90 31.24
C GLN A 267 18.72 12.36 31.13
N LEU A 268 18.06 12.76 30.05
CA LEU A 268 17.54 14.13 29.89
C LEU A 268 16.40 14.42 30.86
N ILE A 269 15.45 13.48 30.98
CA ILE A 269 14.28 13.64 31.82
C ILE A 269 14.67 13.52 33.31
N GLY A 270 15.59 12.61 33.66
CA GLY A 270 16.02 12.36 35.04
C GLY A 270 17.26 13.14 35.53
N GLY A 271 18.02 13.78 34.65
CA GLY A 271 19.39 14.25 34.92
C GLY A 271 19.55 15.57 35.70
N ASP A 272 20.80 15.79 36.13
CA ASP A 272 21.29 16.98 36.84
C ASP A 272 21.21 18.24 35.95
N PRO A 273 20.31 19.19 36.25
CA PRO A 273 20.13 20.42 35.48
C PRO A 273 21.39 21.32 35.48
N THR A 274 22.35 21.13 36.40
CA THR A 274 23.56 21.97 36.45
C THR A 274 24.59 21.60 35.38
N LYS A 275 24.47 20.44 34.71
CA LYS A 275 25.38 20.03 33.61
C LYS A 275 25.10 20.70 32.26
N TYR A 276 23.95 21.34 32.13
CA TYR A 276 23.50 21.95 30.87
C TYR A 276 23.55 23.48 30.91
N LEU A 277 24.33 24.07 31.84
CA LEU A 277 24.50 25.52 32.01
C LEU A 277 24.71 26.20 30.65
N TYR A 278 23.76 27.04 30.26
CA TYR A 278 23.79 27.79 29.01
C TYR A 278 24.77 28.95 29.14
N ALA A 279 25.57 29.20 28.10
CA ALA A 279 26.29 30.47 27.98
C ALA A 279 25.25 31.59 27.84
N PRO A 280 25.38 32.72 28.57
CA PRO A 280 24.42 33.81 28.49
C PRO A 280 24.28 34.34 27.06
N THR A 281 23.04 34.55 26.60
CA THR A 281 22.70 35.16 25.31
C THR A 281 22.08 36.56 25.52
N VAL A 282 21.90 37.32 24.44
CA VAL A 282 21.22 38.64 24.47
C VAL A 282 19.80 38.54 25.03
N ALA A 283 19.12 37.40 24.87
CA ALA A 283 17.81 37.16 25.47
C ALA A 283 17.83 37.11 27.01
N ASP A 284 18.99 36.82 27.63
CA ASP A 284 19.14 36.79 29.08
C ASP A 284 19.28 38.19 29.70
N THR A 285 19.53 39.22 28.88
CA THR A 285 19.63 40.62 29.33
C THR A 285 18.34 41.43 29.12
N ILE A 286 17.35 40.89 28.41
CA ILE A 286 16.04 41.52 28.22
C ILE A 286 15.21 41.28 29.49
N THR A 287 15.01 42.33 30.28
CA THR A 287 14.34 42.31 31.57
C THR A 287 12.86 41.92 31.49
N GLU A 288 12.59 40.63 31.52
CA GLU A 288 11.64 40.02 32.46
C GLU A 288 12.23 38.68 32.91
N PRO A 289 12.58 38.50 34.19
CA PRO A 289 12.83 37.18 34.75
C PRO A 289 11.50 36.42 34.93
N ARG A 290 10.68 36.31 33.87
CA ARG A 290 9.73 35.18 33.74
C ARG A 290 10.46 33.91 33.29
N SER A 291 11.72 34.05 32.88
CA SER A 291 12.68 33.01 32.47
C SER A 291 13.16 32.09 33.61
N GLY A 292 12.44 32.00 34.74
CA GLY A 292 12.78 31.12 35.85
C GLY A 292 12.98 29.66 35.38
N TYR A 293 14.22 29.23 35.24
CA TYR A 293 14.65 27.83 35.28
C TYR A 293 14.14 27.18 36.60
N PRO A 294 13.68 25.90 36.66
CA PRO A 294 14.53 24.73 36.42
C PRO A 294 13.79 23.48 35.84
N TYR A 295 13.94 23.03 34.61
CA TYR A 295 15.03 23.25 33.67
C TYR A 295 14.47 23.41 32.24
N ALA A 296 14.22 24.67 31.84
CA ALA A 296 13.36 25.07 30.71
C ALA A 296 12.12 24.15 30.60
N ARG A 297 11.33 24.20 31.69
CA ARG A 297 10.71 23.14 32.51
C ARG A 297 9.74 22.16 31.82
N ARG A 298 10.15 21.05 31.20
CA ARG A 298 11.48 20.45 31.13
C ARG A 298 11.73 19.92 29.71
N LEU A 299 12.43 20.77 28.95
CA LEU A 299 13.06 20.65 27.63
C LEU A 299 12.23 21.00 26.38
N GLY A 300 11.45 22.08 26.47
CA GLY A 300 10.99 22.90 25.33
C GLY A 300 9.95 22.25 24.43
N TRP A 301 8.81 22.93 24.31
CA TRP A 301 7.66 22.43 23.56
C TRP A 301 7.29 23.39 22.44
N GLN A 302 6.89 22.82 21.31
CA GLN A 302 6.55 23.51 20.07
C GLN A 302 5.12 23.14 19.65
N THR A 303 4.47 24.01 18.88
CA THR A 303 3.20 23.73 18.20
C THR A 303 3.36 23.85 16.68
N LYS A 304 2.51 23.20 15.91
CA LYS A 304 2.54 23.30 14.43
C LYS A 304 1.17 23.04 13.83
N ASP A 305 0.45 22.06 14.37
CA ASP A 305 -0.87 21.66 13.87
C ASP A 305 -2.00 22.27 14.69
N LYS A 306 -3.20 22.31 14.08
CA LYS A 306 -4.38 22.94 14.70
C LYS A 306 -4.80 22.18 15.96
N PRO A 307 -5.32 22.89 16.97
CA PRO A 307 -5.94 22.22 18.08
C PRO A 307 -7.20 21.46 17.65
N PHE A 308 -7.56 20.44 18.42
CA PHE A 308 -8.75 19.63 18.21
C PHE A 308 -9.73 19.83 19.36
N ALA A 309 -10.96 20.24 19.07
CA ALA A 309 -11.99 20.46 20.09
C ALA A 309 -12.81 19.18 20.32
N VAL A 310 -12.86 18.73 21.58
CA VAL A 310 -13.61 17.54 21.99
C VAL A 310 -14.82 17.96 22.81
N ASP A 311 -16.01 17.48 22.45
CA ASP A 311 -17.23 17.74 23.20
C ASP A 311 -17.22 17.04 24.58
N LEU A 312 -17.39 17.82 25.65
CA LEU A 312 -17.50 17.33 27.02
C LEU A 312 -18.95 17.15 27.47
N GLY A 313 -19.93 17.58 26.68
CA GLY A 313 -21.32 17.74 27.06
C GLY A 313 -21.59 19.05 27.79
N ASN A 314 -22.86 19.37 27.99
CA ASN A 314 -23.32 20.59 28.70
C ASN A 314 -22.79 21.90 28.09
N GLY A 315 -22.56 21.93 26.78
CA GLY A 315 -22.04 23.10 26.07
C GLY A 315 -20.57 23.42 26.37
N LYS A 316 -19.81 22.48 26.96
CA LYS A 316 -18.37 22.65 27.19
C LYS A 316 -17.55 21.83 26.21
N VAL A 317 -16.39 22.37 25.85
CA VAL A 317 -15.40 21.69 25.00
C VAL A 317 -14.08 21.55 25.75
N ARG A 318 -13.30 20.53 25.40
CA ARG A 318 -11.87 20.45 25.68
C ARG A 318 -11.11 20.76 24.40
N LEU A 319 -10.34 21.83 24.40
CA LEU A 319 -9.45 22.16 23.30
C LEU A 319 -8.10 21.46 23.53
N LEU A 320 -7.75 20.49 22.69
CA LEU A 320 -6.47 19.79 22.69
C LEU A 320 -5.50 20.49 21.72
N LEU A 321 -4.51 21.19 22.25
CA LEU A 321 -3.41 21.78 21.47
C LEU A 321 -2.26 20.76 21.36
N PRO A 322 -1.97 20.24 20.16
CA PRO A 322 -0.83 19.35 19.98
C PRO A 322 0.49 20.10 20.17
N LEU A 323 1.29 19.56 21.08
CA LEU A 323 2.66 19.99 21.33
C LEU A 323 3.63 18.84 21.04
N TYR A 324 4.85 19.20 20.67
CA TYR A 324 5.95 18.26 20.52
C TYR A 324 7.24 18.84 21.08
N SER A 325 8.23 17.99 21.31
CA SER A 325 9.58 18.42 21.67
C SER A 325 10.59 17.85 20.70
N ASP A 326 11.29 18.70 19.95
CA ASP A 326 12.47 18.29 19.17
C ASP A 326 13.63 17.79 20.06
N MET A 327 13.56 18.02 21.38
CA MET A 327 14.57 17.57 22.34
C MET A 327 14.22 16.25 23.01
N LEU A 328 12.95 15.86 23.06
CA LEU A 328 12.55 14.55 23.58
C LEU A 328 12.08 13.61 22.47
N GLU A 329 11.89 14.15 21.26
CA GLU A 329 11.39 13.48 20.08
C GLU A 329 10.07 12.72 20.36
N MET A 330 9.17 13.39 21.07
CA MET A 330 7.84 12.88 21.44
C MET A 330 6.80 13.99 21.42
N SER A 331 5.53 13.60 21.46
CA SER A 331 4.38 14.52 21.45
C SER A 331 3.62 14.51 22.78
N ILE A 332 2.85 15.56 23.05
CA ILE A 332 1.93 15.68 24.19
C ILE A 332 0.78 16.62 23.82
N MET A 333 -0.36 16.50 24.47
CA MET A 333 -1.45 17.48 24.31
C MET A 333 -1.45 18.45 25.48
N ALA A 334 -1.31 19.74 25.21
CA ALA A 334 -1.79 20.76 26.14
C ALA A 334 -3.29 20.89 25.99
N PHE A 335 -4.05 21.03 27.07
CA PHE A 335 -5.49 21.18 26.93
C PHE A 335 -6.12 22.15 27.91
N THR A 336 -7.25 22.73 27.50
CA THR A 336 -8.09 23.57 28.34
C THR A 336 -9.56 23.29 28.10
N GLU A 337 -10.40 23.54 29.11
CA GLU A 337 -11.85 23.28 29.06
C GLU A 337 -12.62 24.58 29.27
N TYR A 338 -13.55 24.90 28.36
CA TYR A 338 -14.35 26.13 28.43
C TYR A 338 -15.68 25.97 27.70
N ASP A 339 -16.57 26.96 27.89
CA ASP A 339 -17.83 27.08 27.16
C ASP A 339 -17.62 28.05 25.98
N PRO A 340 -17.59 27.57 24.72
CA PRO A 340 -17.32 28.41 23.56
C PRO A 340 -18.43 29.43 23.27
N SER A 341 -19.64 29.24 23.82
CA SER A 341 -20.74 30.20 23.65
C SER A 341 -20.58 31.48 24.48
N LYS A 342 -19.59 31.52 25.38
CA LYS A 342 -19.31 32.65 26.27
C LYS A 342 -17.98 33.29 25.92
N PRO A 343 -17.84 34.62 26.10
CA PRO A 343 -16.54 35.28 26.04
C PRO A 343 -15.51 34.61 26.94
N LEU A 344 -14.24 34.57 26.53
CA LEU A 344 -13.19 33.98 27.38
C LEU A 344 -12.94 34.77 28.65
N ALA A 345 -13.18 36.07 28.65
CA ALA A 345 -13.11 36.88 29.87
C ALA A 345 -14.08 36.37 30.96
N ASP A 346 -15.17 35.72 30.55
CA ASP A 346 -16.18 35.12 31.42
C ASP A 346 -15.86 33.64 31.75
N ASN A 347 -14.79 33.09 31.16
CA ASN A 347 -14.27 31.75 31.40
C ASN A 347 -12.93 31.81 32.18
N SER A 348 -12.70 30.88 33.09
CA SER A 348 -11.36 30.70 33.69
C SER A 348 -10.57 29.67 32.87
N LEU A 349 -9.68 30.13 31.98
CA LEU A 349 -8.80 29.22 31.25
C LEU A 349 -7.76 28.59 32.20
N ARG A 350 -7.64 27.27 32.09
CA ARG A 350 -6.59 26.48 32.74
C ARG A 350 -5.99 25.54 31.73
N TRP A 351 -4.68 25.65 31.52
CA TRP A 351 -3.92 24.70 30.70
C TRP A 351 -3.42 23.54 31.55
N GLU A 352 -3.68 22.34 31.06
CA GLU A 352 -3.24 21.04 31.60
C GLU A 352 -2.47 20.26 30.51
N MET A 353 -1.94 19.10 30.85
CA MET A 353 -1.20 18.22 29.93
C MET A 353 -1.75 16.80 29.97
N SER A 354 -1.84 16.14 28.80
CA SER A 354 -2.12 14.70 28.69
C SER A 354 -0.93 13.84 29.13
N GLU A 355 -1.09 12.51 29.11
CA GLU A 355 0.07 11.61 29.00
C GLU A 355 0.88 11.97 27.74
N PRO A 356 2.22 11.82 27.77
CA PRO A 356 3.03 11.92 26.57
C PRO A 356 2.74 10.77 25.61
N ILE A 357 2.75 11.08 24.31
CA ILE A 357 2.69 10.11 23.22
C ILE A 357 4.12 9.75 22.86
N VAL A 358 4.55 8.55 23.24
CA VAL A 358 5.94 8.10 23.13
C VAL A 358 6.06 6.97 22.12
N GLY A 359 6.81 7.23 21.05
CA GLY A 359 7.26 6.35 19.99
C GLY A 359 8.75 6.60 19.69
N ILE A 360 9.27 6.08 18.58
CA ILE A 360 10.58 6.55 18.09
C ILE A 360 10.36 7.87 17.37
N ALA A 361 10.91 8.94 17.94
CA ALA A 361 10.97 10.24 17.30
C ALA A 361 9.66 10.78 16.70
N ASN A 362 8.52 10.50 17.35
CA ASN A 362 7.19 10.88 16.88
C ASN A 362 6.85 12.31 17.32
N ILE A 363 6.75 13.23 16.37
CA ILE A 363 6.49 14.64 16.65
C ILE A 363 5.42 15.23 15.72
N GLN A 364 4.95 16.45 16.02
CA GLN A 364 3.96 17.17 15.21
C GLN A 364 2.66 16.39 15.01
N ALA A 365 1.95 16.15 16.13
CA ALA A 365 0.68 15.46 16.11
C ALA A 365 -0.43 16.30 15.48
N THR A 366 -1.23 15.69 14.61
CA THR A 366 -2.52 16.19 14.13
C THR A 366 -3.61 15.13 14.38
N MET A 367 -4.88 15.51 14.48
CA MET A 367 -5.90 14.64 15.09
C MET A 367 -7.24 14.62 14.33
N ALA A 368 -7.94 13.50 14.45
CA ALA A 368 -9.35 13.36 14.10
C ALA A 368 -10.06 12.42 15.10
N GLN A 369 -11.39 12.48 15.18
CA GLN A 369 -12.18 11.64 16.09
C GLN A 369 -13.13 10.71 15.34
N ARG A 370 -13.11 9.42 15.66
CA ARG A 370 -14.06 8.44 15.15
C ARG A 370 -15.43 8.63 15.79
N LYS A 371 -16.50 8.13 15.15
CA LYS A 371 -17.87 8.15 15.69
C LYS A 371 -18.03 7.47 17.05
N ASP A 372 -17.17 6.50 17.37
CA ASP A 372 -17.16 5.82 18.68
C ASP A 372 -16.53 6.69 19.81
N GLY A 373 -16.04 7.89 19.48
CA GLY A 373 -15.40 8.82 20.39
C GLY A 373 -13.88 8.66 20.50
N THR A 374 -13.29 7.63 19.88
CA THR A 374 -11.83 7.43 19.84
C THR A 374 -11.17 8.55 19.06
N ILE A 375 -10.19 9.21 19.67
CA ILE A 375 -9.36 10.22 19.02
C ILE A 375 -8.10 9.54 18.50
N VAL A 376 -7.74 9.79 17.25
CA VAL A 376 -6.52 9.27 16.63
C VAL A 376 -5.59 10.46 16.40
N ALA A 377 -4.39 10.42 16.98
CA ALA A 377 -3.31 11.35 16.69
C ALA A 377 -2.37 10.71 15.66
N TYR A 378 -2.09 11.43 14.57
CA TYR A 378 -1.11 11.08 13.55
C TYR A 378 0.11 12.00 13.67
N MET A 379 1.31 11.44 13.71
CA MET A 379 2.58 12.13 13.95
C MET A 379 3.59 11.72 12.89
N ARG A 380 4.51 12.62 12.55
CA ARG A 380 5.61 12.25 11.64
C ARG A 380 6.64 11.43 12.40
N ASP A 381 7.27 10.49 11.72
CA ASP A 381 8.38 9.70 12.23
C ASP A 381 9.71 10.34 11.81
N ASN A 382 10.49 10.80 12.77
CA ASN A 382 11.87 11.27 12.56
C ASN A 382 12.93 10.19 12.87
N GLY A 383 12.49 8.96 13.12
CA GLY A 383 13.29 7.80 13.52
C GLY A 383 14.07 7.15 12.38
N PRO A 384 14.60 5.93 12.58
CA PRO A 384 15.22 5.17 11.51
C PRO A 384 14.18 4.70 10.48
N ARG A 385 14.63 4.37 9.27
CA ARG A 385 13.75 3.88 8.19
C ARG A 385 13.01 2.59 8.56
N PRO A 386 11.84 2.33 7.94
CA PRO A 386 11.19 3.15 6.90
C PRO A 386 10.44 4.36 7.48
N TYR A 387 10.61 5.54 6.87
CA TYR A 387 9.94 6.76 7.33
C TYR A 387 8.45 6.78 6.95
N ARG A 388 7.59 6.74 7.95
CA ARG A 388 6.13 6.65 7.80
C ARG A 388 5.42 7.54 8.81
N VAL A 389 4.18 7.89 8.54
CA VAL A 389 3.32 8.46 9.58
C VAL A 389 3.06 7.38 10.61
N VAL A 390 3.08 7.76 11.88
CA VAL A 390 2.74 6.91 13.01
C VAL A 390 1.50 7.44 13.71
N ALA A 391 0.73 6.57 14.36
CA ALA A 391 -0.51 6.93 15.02
C ALA A 391 -0.62 6.38 16.45
N SER A 392 -1.34 7.09 17.30
CA SER A 392 -1.72 6.67 18.65
C SER A 392 -3.17 7.05 18.92
N GLU A 393 -3.87 6.22 19.69
CA GLU A 393 -5.29 6.37 19.96
C GLU A 393 -5.55 6.78 21.42
N SER A 394 -6.54 7.63 21.63
CA SER A 394 -7.07 8.01 22.94
C SER A 394 -8.56 7.67 23.02
N ARG A 395 -8.97 7.02 24.11
CA ARG A 395 -10.36 6.60 24.38
C ARG A 395 -11.02 7.38 25.54
N ASP A 396 -10.32 8.37 26.06
CA ASP A 396 -10.70 9.15 27.25
C ASP A 396 -10.66 10.66 26.98
N LYS A 397 -11.01 11.05 25.74
CA LYS A 397 -11.08 12.44 25.29
C LYS A 397 -9.71 13.15 25.35
N GLY A 398 -8.65 12.44 24.97
CA GLY A 398 -7.31 12.99 24.78
C GLY A 398 -6.44 13.06 26.05
N LEU A 399 -6.77 12.30 27.11
CA LEU A 399 -5.99 12.29 28.34
C LEU A 399 -4.86 11.25 28.29
N THR A 400 -5.16 10.02 27.87
CA THR A 400 -4.19 8.93 27.74
C THR A 400 -4.12 8.42 26.31
N TRP A 401 -2.99 7.81 25.97
CA TRP A 401 -2.63 7.46 24.59
C TRP A 401 -2.09 6.03 24.49
N SER A 402 -2.46 5.30 23.44
CA SER A 402 -1.96 3.95 23.18
C SER A 402 -0.49 3.94 22.75
N THR A 403 0.12 2.75 22.68
CA THR A 403 1.37 2.55 21.94
C THR A 403 1.24 3.14 20.53
N VAL A 404 2.22 3.95 20.14
CA VAL A 404 2.40 4.49 18.80
C VAL A 404 2.67 3.35 17.82
N LYS A 405 1.97 3.34 16.69
CA LYS A 405 2.06 2.31 15.65
C LYS A 405 2.21 2.93 14.27
N ASP A 406 2.80 2.19 13.34
CA ASP A 406 2.97 2.65 11.97
C ASP A 406 1.61 2.77 11.27
N VAL A 407 1.52 3.70 10.33
CA VAL A 407 0.43 3.81 9.37
C VAL A 407 1.02 3.55 7.99
N PRO A 408 1.12 2.28 7.54
CA PRO A 408 1.88 1.90 6.34
C PRO A 408 1.43 2.62 5.06
N GLU A 409 0.17 3.04 5.00
CA GLU A 409 -0.44 3.70 3.84
C GLU A 409 0.00 5.17 3.68
N LEU A 410 0.49 5.78 4.76
CA LEU A 410 0.93 7.17 4.82
C LEU A 410 2.46 7.23 5.00
N GLN A 411 3.17 7.41 3.91
CA GLN A 411 4.60 7.71 3.92
C GLN A 411 4.83 9.17 4.32
N ASP A 412 5.91 9.46 5.04
CA ASP A 412 6.32 10.84 5.31
C ASP A 412 7.82 10.87 5.61
N PRO A 413 8.64 11.75 5.00
CA PRO A 413 10.10 11.73 5.15
C PRO A 413 10.57 12.65 6.29
N GLY A 414 9.83 12.70 7.39
CA GLY A 414 10.06 13.61 8.51
C GLY A 414 9.70 15.06 8.16
N VAL A 415 8.61 15.27 7.43
CA VAL A 415 8.04 16.57 7.10
C VAL A 415 6.81 16.82 7.97
N GLY A 416 6.52 18.08 8.29
CA GLY A 416 5.24 18.37 8.94
C GLY A 416 4.10 18.04 7.97
N HIS A 417 3.05 17.40 8.46
CA HIS A 417 1.79 17.11 7.76
C HIS A 417 0.62 17.73 8.53
N ASP A 418 -0.58 17.80 7.96
CA ASP A 418 -1.78 18.23 8.70
C ASP A 418 -2.99 17.39 8.29
N LEU A 419 -3.93 17.22 9.23
CA LEU A 419 -5.14 16.41 9.09
C LEU A 419 -6.35 17.27 9.40
N LEU A 420 -7.39 17.11 8.59
CA LEU A 420 -8.68 17.72 8.81
C LEU A 420 -9.76 16.66 8.82
N GLN A 421 -10.52 16.60 9.92
CA GLN A 421 -11.82 15.96 9.94
C GLN A 421 -12.84 16.92 9.30
N LEU A 422 -13.38 16.54 8.15
CA LEU A 422 -14.38 17.29 7.41
C LEU A 422 -15.74 17.23 8.13
N LYS A 423 -16.58 18.24 7.91
CA LYS A 423 -17.93 18.35 8.48
C LYS A 423 -18.85 17.17 8.17
N ASP A 424 -18.60 16.45 7.07
CA ASP A 424 -19.35 15.25 6.68
C ASP A 424 -18.84 13.96 7.34
N GLY A 425 -17.72 14.04 8.06
CA GLY A 425 -17.08 12.94 8.77
C GLY A 425 -15.87 12.32 8.07
N ASN A 426 -15.62 12.64 6.79
CA ASN A 426 -14.44 12.16 6.05
C ASN A 426 -13.18 12.86 6.55
N TRP A 427 -12.02 12.23 6.38
CA TRP A 427 -10.74 12.74 6.87
C TRP A 427 -9.79 13.03 5.70
N ALA A 428 -9.23 14.24 5.65
CA ALA A 428 -8.28 14.64 4.64
C ALA A 428 -6.89 14.88 5.26
N PHE A 429 -5.86 14.22 4.73
CA PHE A 429 -4.48 14.28 5.24
C PHE A 429 -3.57 14.85 4.16
N VAL A 430 -2.95 16.00 4.44
CA VAL A 430 -2.02 16.67 3.52
C VAL A 430 -0.59 16.48 3.98
N HIS A 431 0.24 15.88 3.13
CA HIS A 431 1.60 15.48 3.49
C HIS A 431 2.53 15.36 2.28
N VAL A 432 3.83 15.26 2.57
CA VAL A 432 4.81 14.77 1.60
C VAL A 432 4.75 13.25 1.64
N ASP A 433 4.31 12.61 0.57
CA ASP A 433 3.93 11.21 0.60
C ASP A 433 5.06 10.26 0.20
N THR A 434 6.31 10.60 0.51
CA THR A 434 7.49 9.76 0.20
C THR A 434 8.31 9.43 1.46
N GLU A 435 9.12 8.38 1.44
CA GLU A 435 10.02 7.97 2.52
C GLU A 435 11.35 8.75 2.53
N SER A 436 11.75 9.40 1.42
CA SER A 436 13.13 9.91 1.30
C SER A 436 13.31 11.38 0.91
N ASN A 437 12.41 11.94 0.09
CA ASN A 437 12.59 13.26 -0.52
C ASN A 437 11.40 14.18 -0.21
N ARG A 438 11.49 15.47 -0.54
CA ARG A 438 10.42 16.46 -0.28
C ARG A 438 9.79 17.01 -1.55
N ASN A 439 9.83 16.21 -2.61
CA ASN A 439 9.53 16.59 -3.99
C ASN A 439 8.07 16.34 -4.39
N THR A 440 7.25 15.82 -3.48
CA THR A 440 5.80 15.66 -3.66
C THR A 440 5.04 16.40 -2.55
N LEU A 441 3.79 16.75 -2.83
CA LEU A 441 2.82 17.17 -1.83
C LEU A 441 1.46 16.62 -2.24
N ALA A 442 0.92 15.71 -1.43
CA ALA A 442 -0.32 14.99 -1.72
C ALA A 442 -1.39 15.28 -0.68
N VAL A 443 -2.65 15.07 -1.09
CA VAL A 443 -3.80 15.03 -0.19
C VAL A 443 -4.41 13.63 -0.29
N ALA A 444 -4.40 12.90 0.82
CA ALA A 444 -5.03 11.60 0.97
C ALA A 444 -6.41 11.78 1.65
N LEU A 445 -7.39 11.00 1.22
CA LEU A 445 -8.76 11.03 1.78
C LEU A 445 -9.13 9.66 2.34
N SER A 446 -9.65 9.66 3.56
CA SER A 446 -10.29 8.52 4.20
C SER A 446 -11.78 8.79 4.36
N ASP A 447 -12.60 7.86 3.90
CA ASP A 447 -14.06 7.85 4.03
C ASP A 447 -14.54 6.83 5.08
N ASP A 448 -13.62 6.29 5.87
CA ASP A 448 -13.86 5.21 6.84
C ASP A 448 -13.14 5.44 8.19
N GLU A 449 -12.98 6.71 8.55
CA GLU A 449 -12.49 7.15 9.86
C GLU A 449 -11.03 6.73 10.13
N GLY A 450 -10.19 6.89 9.10
CA GLY A 450 -8.75 6.65 9.13
C GLY A 450 -8.35 5.19 9.12
N LYS A 451 -9.28 4.27 8.81
CA LYS A 451 -8.97 2.84 8.66
C LYS A 451 -8.24 2.58 7.35
N THR A 452 -8.62 3.29 6.29
CA THR A 452 -7.94 3.24 5.00
C THR A 452 -7.84 4.62 4.36
N TRP A 453 -6.82 4.82 3.52
CA TRP A 453 -6.57 6.04 2.76
C TRP A 453 -6.73 5.83 1.26
N LYS A 454 -7.98 5.54 0.83
CA LYS A 454 -8.31 5.02 -0.52
C LYS A 454 -7.99 5.95 -1.67
N TYR A 455 -8.14 7.26 -1.47
CA TYR A 455 -7.97 8.25 -2.52
C TYR A 455 -6.78 9.14 -2.23
N ARG A 456 -6.05 9.50 -3.27
CA ARG A 456 -4.93 10.43 -3.18
C ARG A 456 -4.73 11.18 -4.48
N ARG A 457 -4.37 12.45 -4.37
CA ARG A 457 -3.94 13.27 -5.50
C ARG A 457 -2.88 14.28 -5.08
N HIS A 458 -1.98 14.60 -5.99
CA HIS A 458 -0.88 15.51 -5.75
C HIS A 458 -1.24 16.95 -6.07
N LEU A 459 -1.01 17.84 -5.10
CA LEU A 459 -0.93 19.29 -5.34
C LEU A 459 0.37 19.64 -6.08
N ALA A 460 1.44 18.90 -5.78
CA ALA A 460 2.71 19.01 -6.48
C ALA A 460 3.38 17.63 -6.59
N LEU A 461 3.94 17.34 -7.75
CA LEU A 461 4.69 16.13 -8.05
C LEU A 461 5.87 16.52 -8.93
N ASP A 462 7.09 16.27 -8.46
CA ASP A 462 8.32 16.65 -9.17
C ASP A 462 9.34 15.51 -9.19
N THR A 463 9.56 14.86 -10.33
CA THR A 463 10.56 13.80 -10.53
C THR A 463 11.76 14.26 -11.37
N ARG A 464 11.88 15.57 -11.63
CA ARG A 464 13.01 16.16 -12.38
C ARG A 464 14.36 15.92 -11.71
N SER A 465 15.44 16.18 -12.45
CA SER A 465 16.82 16.08 -11.94
C SER A 465 17.19 17.10 -10.88
N SER A 466 16.51 18.25 -10.87
CA SER A 466 16.52 19.21 -9.78
C SER A 466 15.08 19.48 -9.38
N THR A 467 14.69 18.99 -8.21
CA THR A 467 13.32 19.11 -7.72
C THR A 467 13.17 20.34 -6.83
N GLY A 468 11.94 20.85 -6.77
CA GLY A 468 11.53 21.73 -5.67
C GLY A 468 11.43 20.95 -4.37
N SER A 469 11.12 21.65 -3.27
CA SER A 469 10.68 20.98 -2.05
C SER A 469 9.47 21.63 -1.40
N TYR A 470 8.61 20.81 -0.81
CA TYR A 470 7.34 21.19 -0.21
C TYR A 470 7.33 20.82 1.26
N HIS A 471 6.78 21.69 2.10
CA HIS A 471 6.84 21.49 3.54
C HIS A 471 5.70 22.21 4.28
N TYR A 472 5.44 21.76 5.52
CA TYR A 472 4.52 22.39 6.47
C TYR A 472 3.19 22.81 5.83
N PRO A 473 2.46 21.88 5.20
CA PRO A 473 1.11 22.14 4.80
C PRO A 473 0.23 22.34 6.05
N ALA A 474 -0.81 23.14 5.88
CA ALA A 474 -1.90 23.32 6.81
C ALA A 474 -3.22 23.27 6.04
N ILE A 475 -4.22 22.60 6.59
CA ILE A 475 -5.52 22.40 5.94
C ILE A 475 -6.67 22.85 6.83
N THR A 476 -7.67 23.54 6.27
CA THR A 476 -8.93 23.88 6.95
C THR A 476 -10.11 23.71 5.99
N GLN A 477 -11.33 23.66 6.52
CA GLN A 477 -12.54 23.57 5.70
C GLN A 477 -13.18 24.93 5.56
N ALA A 478 -13.58 25.26 4.33
CA ALA A 478 -14.38 26.42 4.04
C ALA A 478 -15.86 26.23 4.44
N HIS A 479 -16.63 27.32 4.50
CA HIS A 479 -18.08 27.27 4.74
C HIS A 479 -18.82 26.47 3.67
N ASN A 480 -18.37 26.54 2.42
CA ASN A 480 -18.97 25.80 1.30
C ASN A 480 -18.51 24.33 1.21
N GLY A 481 -17.69 23.86 2.15
CA GLY A 481 -17.19 22.48 2.20
C GLY A 481 -15.84 22.25 1.55
N ASP A 482 -15.33 23.20 0.76
CA ASP A 482 -14.02 23.09 0.12
C ASP A 482 -12.89 23.01 1.14
N MET A 483 -11.80 22.34 0.78
CA MET A 483 -10.57 22.32 1.57
C MET A 483 -9.65 23.46 1.14
N LEU A 484 -9.17 24.21 2.11
CA LEU A 484 -8.24 25.32 1.96
C LEU A 484 -6.88 24.88 2.50
N ILE A 485 -5.86 24.88 1.65
CA ILE A 485 -4.54 24.35 1.96
C ILE A 485 -3.49 25.44 1.75
N SER A 486 -2.66 25.71 2.75
CA SER A 486 -1.46 26.53 2.61
C SER A 486 -0.21 25.70 2.87
N PHE A 487 0.88 25.92 2.13
CA PHE A 487 2.14 25.19 2.32
C PHE A 487 3.36 26.01 1.91
N SER A 488 4.53 25.64 2.45
CA SER A 488 5.80 26.21 2.05
C SER A 488 6.29 25.55 0.75
N ARG A 489 6.65 26.36 -0.25
CA ARG A 489 7.28 25.86 -1.48
C ARG A 489 8.65 26.49 -1.66
N PHE A 490 9.64 25.63 -1.81
CA PHE A 490 11.02 25.99 -2.10
C PHE A 490 11.28 25.62 -3.55
N PHE A 491 11.61 26.63 -4.35
CA PHE A 491 11.67 26.48 -5.80
C PHE A 491 12.94 25.73 -6.22
N SER A 492 12.82 24.93 -7.27
CA SER A 492 13.97 24.28 -7.91
C SER A 492 14.79 25.29 -8.70
N SER A 493 16.02 24.93 -9.09
CA SER A 493 16.80 25.74 -10.02
C SER A 493 16.19 25.78 -11.44
N LEU A 494 15.31 24.82 -11.75
CA LEU A 494 14.58 24.71 -13.02
C LEU A 494 13.28 25.51 -13.04
N ASP A 495 12.81 26.00 -11.90
CA ASP A 495 11.61 26.83 -11.83
C ASP A 495 11.96 28.25 -12.29
N THR A 496 11.09 28.85 -13.10
CA THR A 496 11.26 30.23 -13.58
C THR A 496 10.02 31.09 -13.32
N ASP A 497 10.22 32.39 -13.21
CA ASP A 497 9.14 33.36 -13.14
C ASP A 497 8.56 33.69 -14.53
N SER A 498 7.58 34.59 -14.59
CA SER A 498 6.97 35.04 -15.85
C SER A 498 7.94 35.76 -16.80
N ALA A 499 9.10 36.20 -16.31
CA ALA A 499 10.17 36.80 -17.10
C ALA A 499 11.26 35.78 -17.46
N ASN A 500 11.02 34.48 -17.23
CA ASN A 500 11.94 33.37 -17.44
C ASN A 500 13.24 33.47 -16.61
N GLN A 501 13.21 34.16 -15.47
CA GLN A 501 14.33 34.21 -14.52
C GLN A 501 14.23 33.03 -13.55
N SER A 502 15.38 32.42 -13.23
CA SER A 502 15.41 31.29 -12.29
C SER A 502 14.93 31.73 -10.90
N LEU A 503 14.04 30.91 -10.35
CA LEU A 503 13.55 30.99 -8.98
C LEU A 503 14.36 30.09 -8.04
N GLY A 504 15.51 29.57 -8.47
CA GLY A 504 16.43 28.84 -7.60
C GLY A 504 16.74 29.66 -6.34
N SER A 505 16.62 29.02 -5.17
CA SER A 505 16.77 29.64 -3.84
C SER A 505 15.65 30.62 -3.43
N TYR A 506 14.57 30.74 -4.19
CA TYR A 506 13.38 31.46 -3.73
C TYR A 506 12.45 30.54 -2.95
N LYS A 507 11.65 31.14 -2.06
CA LYS A 507 10.66 30.49 -1.21
C LYS A 507 9.39 31.32 -1.16
N ASN A 508 8.25 30.65 -0.99
CA ASN A 508 6.98 31.32 -0.73
C ASN A 508 6.08 30.46 0.17
N ILE A 509 4.94 31.05 0.56
CA ILE A 509 3.75 30.30 0.96
C ILE A 509 2.80 30.25 -0.24
N THR A 510 2.38 29.04 -0.57
CA THR A 510 1.43 28.74 -1.65
C THR A 510 0.09 28.32 -1.04
N PHE A 511 -1.00 28.74 -1.66
CA PHE A 511 -2.37 28.40 -1.32
C PHE A 511 -2.98 27.48 -2.39
N SER A 512 -3.88 26.59 -2.00
CA SER A 512 -4.72 25.81 -2.89
C SER A 512 -6.13 25.66 -2.30
N ARG A 513 -7.13 25.64 -3.18
CA ARG A 513 -8.52 25.33 -2.82
C ARG A 513 -8.96 24.10 -3.61
N ILE A 514 -9.37 23.03 -2.94
CA ILE A 514 -9.74 21.76 -3.58
C ILE A 514 -11.02 21.16 -2.97
N THR A 515 -11.60 20.18 -3.65
CA THR A 515 -12.77 19.43 -3.18
C THR A 515 -12.42 17.95 -2.98
N GLU A 516 -13.28 17.19 -2.29
CA GLU A 516 -13.12 15.74 -2.21
C GLU A 516 -13.16 15.07 -3.59
N ASP A 517 -14.03 15.55 -4.49
CA ASP A 517 -14.11 15.05 -5.86
C ASP A 517 -12.80 15.27 -6.62
N TRP A 518 -12.11 16.39 -6.37
CA TRP A 518 -10.78 16.62 -6.93
C TRP A 518 -9.78 15.57 -6.44
N ILE A 519 -9.81 15.16 -5.17
CA ILE A 519 -8.93 14.10 -4.65
C ILE A 519 -9.27 12.74 -5.30
N LYS A 520 -10.55 12.39 -5.36
CA LYS A 520 -11.05 11.12 -5.94
C LYS A 520 -10.73 10.95 -7.43
N GLN A 521 -10.52 12.07 -8.14
CA GLN A 521 -10.09 12.04 -9.54
C GLN A 521 -8.67 11.47 -9.74
N GLY A 522 -7.81 11.40 -8.72
CA GLY A 522 -6.43 10.91 -8.84
C GLY A 522 -5.50 11.79 -9.69
N ASP A 523 -4.25 11.37 -9.85
CA ASP A 523 -3.28 12.08 -10.69
C ASP A 523 -3.55 11.85 -12.19
N PRO A 524 -3.35 12.89 -13.03
CA PRO A 524 -3.54 12.76 -14.47
C PRO A 524 -2.44 11.95 -15.16
N VAL A 525 -1.32 11.73 -14.47
CA VAL A 525 -0.15 10.99 -14.96
C VAL A 525 0.28 9.96 -13.94
N THR A 526 0.72 8.80 -14.43
CA THR A 526 1.38 7.78 -13.61
C THR A 526 2.88 7.97 -13.70
N VAL A 527 3.55 8.09 -12.57
CA VAL A 527 5.02 8.22 -12.46
C VAL A 527 5.50 7.50 -11.22
N ILE A 528 6.78 7.14 -11.18
CA ILE A 528 7.43 6.58 -10.00
C ILE A 528 7.90 7.72 -9.11
N ARG A 529 7.33 7.82 -7.91
CA ARG A 529 7.62 8.89 -6.95
C ARG A 529 8.93 8.60 -6.21
N GLU A 530 9.10 7.34 -5.81
CA GLU A 530 10.31 6.84 -5.17
C GLU A 530 10.41 5.31 -5.23
N TYR A 531 11.52 4.78 -4.71
CA TYR A 531 11.74 3.35 -4.51
C TYR A 531 11.62 3.00 -3.02
N GLU A 532 11.34 1.73 -2.72
CA GLU A 532 11.37 1.22 -1.36
C GLU A 532 12.72 1.46 -0.70
N SER A 533 12.67 1.83 0.58
CA SER A 533 13.88 2.11 1.35
C SER A 533 14.08 1.16 2.54
N ILE A 534 13.63 -0.10 2.38
CA ILE A 534 13.61 -1.12 3.43
C ILE A 534 15.01 -1.66 3.73
N ASP A 535 15.33 -1.73 5.03
CA ASP A 535 16.53 -2.39 5.54
C ASP A 535 16.48 -3.92 5.36
N ARG A 536 17.60 -4.52 4.98
CA ARG A 536 17.68 -5.98 4.80
C ARG A 536 18.68 -6.60 5.77
N GLU A 537 18.24 -7.57 6.58
CA GLU A 537 19.13 -8.48 7.30
C GLU A 537 19.38 -9.72 6.43
N VAL A 538 20.65 -10.10 6.24
CA VAL A 538 21.01 -11.26 5.42
C VAL A 538 22.03 -12.11 6.19
N ALA A 539 21.59 -13.28 6.63
CA ALA A 539 22.48 -14.27 7.27
C ALA A 539 23.37 -14.91 6.21
N VAL A 540 24.66 -15.11 6.48
CA VAL A 540 25.59 -15.87 5.63
C VAL A 540 26.32 -16.92 6.46
N PRO A 541 26.70 -18.08 5.90
CA PRO A 541 27.44 -19.09 6.67
C PRO A 541 28.82 -18.58 7.07
N ALA A 542 29.38 -19.09 8.17
CA ALA A 542 30.70 -18.71 8.66
C ALA A 542 31.84 -18.87 7.64
N SER A 543 31.67 -19.79 6.69
CA SER A 543 32.62 -20.05 5.60
C SER A 543 32.50 -19.06 4.43
N PHE A 544 31.47 -18.22 4.39
CA PHE A 544 31.25 -17.28 3.30
C PHE A 544 32.37 -16.23 3.24
N ASN A 545 33.05 -16.16 2.11
CA ASN A 545 34.11 -15.19 1.86
C ASN A 545 33.78 -14.40 0.60
N ILE A 546 33.41 -13.13 0.77
CA ILE A 546 32.99 -12.30 -0.35
C ILE A 546 34.09 -12.10 -1.41
N SER A 547 35.37 -12.13 -1.01
CA SER A 547 36.48 -11.95 -1.96
C SER A 547 36.67 -13.16 -2.88
N LYS A 548 36.13 -14.32 -2.50
CA LYS A 548 36.16 -15.57 -3.28
C LYS A 548 34.81 -15.93 -3.90
N ALA A 549 33.72 -15.28 -3.46
CA ALA A 549 32.39 -15.52 -4.00
C ALA A 549 32.31 -15.06 -5.46
N SER A 550 31.60 -15.83 -6.30
CA SER A 550 31.31 -15.44 -7.67
C SER A 550 30.37 -14.24 -7.70
N ASP A 551 30.39 -13.49 -8.80
CA ASP A 551 29.50 -12.32 -8.95
C ASP A 551 28.03 -12.71 -8.87
N SER A 552 27.66 -13.88 -9.43
CA SER A 552 26.30 -14.42 -9.31
C SER A 552 25.92 -14.77 -7.87
N ALA A 553 26.84 -15.31 -7.08
CA ALA A 553 26.58 -15.60 -5.67
C ALA A 553 26.39 -14.33 -4.84
N ILE A 554 27.12 -13.25 -5.17
CA ILE A 554 26.96 -11.95 -4.50
C ILE A 554 25.65 -11.29 -4.91
N LYS A 555 25.30 -11.29 -6.21
CA LYS A 555 24.04 -10.71 -6.68
C LYS A 555 22.83 -11.35 -6.01
N ALA A 556 22.85 -12.65 -5.79
CA ALA A 556 21.75 -13.35 -5.13
C ALA A 556 21.58 -13.05 -3.63
N LEU A 557 22.54 -12.37 -2.99
CA LEU A 557 22.35 -11.85 -1.62
C LEU A 557 21.37 -10.66 -1.58
N PHE A 558 21.08 -10.05 -2.73
CA PHE A 558 20.25 -8.87 -2.88
C PHE A 558 19.06 -9.20 -3.78
N PRO A 559 17.91 -8.51 -3.62
CA PRO A 559 16.72 -8.81 -4.41
C PRO A 559 16.93 -8.47 -5.90
N SER A 560 16.39 -9.26 -6.83
CA SER A 560 16.44 -8.92 -8.27
C SER A 560 15.58 -7.74 -8.65
N THR A 561 14.60 -7.43 -7.83
CA THR A 561 13.69 -6.29 -7.99
C THR A 561 13.68 -5.42 -6.74
N ILE A 562 13.29 -4.16 -6.90
CA ILE A 562 12.92 -3.29 -5.78
C ILE A 562 11.50 -2.79 -6.01
N LYS A 563 10.72 -2.66 -4.93
CA LYS A 563 9.44 -1.98 -5.03
C LYS A 563 9.65 -0.52 -5.38
N ALA A 564 8.84 -0.02 -6.28
CA ALA A 564 8.78 1.36 -6.68
C ALA A 564 7.36 1.86 -6.57
N TYR A 565 7.16 2.97 -5.88
CA TYR A 565 5.84 3.48 -5.57
C TYR A 565 5.39 4.47 -6.64
N THR A 566 4.22 4.22 -7.23
CA THR A 566 3.69 5.08 -8.28
C THR A 566 2.81 6.20 -7.70
N SER A 567 2.56 7.23 -8.51
CA SER A 567 1.44 8.13 -8.30
C SER A 567 0.10 7.41 -8.48
N TYR A 568 -0.97 7.99 -7.94
CA TYR A 568 -2.30 7.40 -8.00
C TYR A 568 -2.93 7.71 -9.34
N LYS A 569 -3.34 6.69 -10.09
CA LYS A 569 -4.02 6.89 -11.38
C LYS A 569 -5.41 7.50 -11.20
N SER A 570 -5.94 8.08 -12.26
CA SER A 570 -7.29 8.62 -12.23
C SER A 570 -8.35 7.58 -11.90
N GLY A 571 -9.25 7.90 -10.95
CA GLY A 571 -10.30 7.00 -10.46
C GLY A 571 -9.81 5.83 -9.60
N ALA A 572 -8.67 5.98 -8.90
CA ALA A 572 -8.17 4.95 -7.99
C ALA A 572 -9.09 4.74 -6.77
N GLU A 573 -9.29 3.49 -6.36
CA GLU A 573 -10.19 3.08 -5.25
C GLU A 573 -9.43 2.40 -4.08
N ASN A 574 -8.09 2.48 -4.04
CA ASN A 574 -7.26 1.54 -3.27
C ASN A 574 -6.72 2.10 -1.96
N ALA A 575 -6.93 1.37 -0.86
CA ALA A 575 -6.34 1.63 0.45
C ALA A 575 -4.81 1.47 0.51
N VAL A 576 -4.23 0.68 -0.40
CA VAL A 576 -2.79 0.37 -0.40
C VAL A 576 -2.07 1.22 -1.44
N LEU A 577 -0.90 1.75 -1.06
CA LEU A 577 -0.05 2.50 -1.95
C LEU A 577 0.32 1.68 -3.20
N PRO A 578 -0.05 2.17 -4.41
CA PRO A 578 0.31 1.49 -5.65
C PRO A 578 1.82 1.34 -5.79
N SER A 579 2.25 0.12 -6.12
CA SER A 579 3.66 -0.20 -6.34
C SER A 579 3.84 -1.15 -7.52
N VAL A 580 5.06 -1.14 -8.06
CA VAL A 580 5.53 -2.05 -9.09
C VAL A 580 6.91 -2.55 -8.71
N ASP A 581 7.19 -3.82 -8.96
CA ASP A 581 8.53 -4.38 -8.78
C ASP A 581 9.38 -4.05 -10.02
N LEU A 582 10.44 -3.25 -9.83
CA LEU A 582 11.34 -2.85 -10.90
C LEU A 582 12.61 -3.68 -10.88
N PRO A 583 13.09 -4.20 -12.02
CA PRO A 583 14.32 -4.98 -12.08
C PRO A 583 15.53 -4.11 -11.72
N VAL A 584 16.46 -4.67 -10.95
CA VAL A 584 17.64 -3.97 -10.45
C VAL A 584 18.91 -4.72 -10.79
N VAL A 585 19.90 -3.96 -11.24
CA VAL A 585 21.29 -4.40 -11.39
C VAL A 585 22.12 -3.85 -10.25
N TRP A 586 22.71 -4.76 -9.49
CA TRP A 586 23.59 -4.46 -8.37
C TRP A 586 25.04 -4.28 -8.80
N ASP A 587 25.69 -3.22 -8.31
CA ASP A 587 27.12 -3.01 -8.49
C ASP A 587 27.92 -3.96 -7.59
N VAL A 588 28.23 -5.13 -8.13
CA VAL A 588 28.99 -6.17 -7.42
C VAL A 588 30.38 -5.69 -7.00
N ALA A 589 31.02 -4.84 -7.79
CA ALA A 589 32.33 -4.31 -7.46
C ALA A 589 32.25 -3.39 -6.23
N ALA A 590 31.28 -2.48 -6.21
CA ALA A 590 31.02 -1.62 -5.05
C ALA A 590 30.60 -2.45 -3.82
N ILE A 591 29.78 -3.48 -3.98
CA ILE A 591 29.39 -4.38 -2.89
C ILE A 591 30.64 -5.07 -2.31
N LYS A 592 31.50 -5.67 -3.15
CA LYS A 592 32.74 -6.31 -2.71
C LYS A 592 33.65 -5.35 -1.95
N ALA A 593 33.80 -4.12 -2.46
CA ALA A 593 34.67 -3.11 -1.86
C ALA A 593 34.18 -2.62 -0.49
N ASN A 594 32.86 -2.57 -0.28
CA ASN A 594 32.25 -2.04 0.94
C ASN A 594 31.80 -3.12 1.93
N TYR A 595 31.87 -4.40 1.56
CA TYR A 595 31.40 -5.50 2.39
C TYR A 595 32.15 -5.62 3.71
N LYS A 596 31.38 -5.74 4.79
CA LYS A 596 31.86 -6.02 6.14
C LYS A 596 30.88 -6.96 6.84
N LEU A 597 31.36 -8.14 7.22
CA LEU A 597 30.58 -9.12 7.98
C LEU A 597 30.30 -8.60 9.40
N ASN A 598 29.11 -8.86 9.92
CA ASN A 598 28.63 -8.44 11.24
C ASN A 598 28.65 -6.91 11.43
N SER A 599 28.46 -6.16 10.34
CA SER A 599 28.47 -4.71 10.34
C SER A 599 27.38 -4.18 9.42
N LEU A 600 26.75 -3.07 9.79
CA LEU A 600 25.82 -2.37 8.93
C LEU A 600 26.57 -1.80 7.72
N ILE A 601 26.12 -2.14 6.53
CA ILE A 601 26.61 -1.56 5.28
C ILE A 601 25.54 -0.59 4.78
N SER A 602 25.88 0.69 4.78
CA SER A 602 25.04 1.76 4.24
C SER A 602 25.45 2.12 2.81
N ASN A 603 24.49 2.57 2.01
CA ASN A 603 24.72 3.11 0.66
C ASN A 603 25.13 2.07 -0.40
N LEU A 604 24.58 0.85 -0.32
CA LEU A 604 24.58 -0.03 -1.48
C LEU A 604 23.57 0.51 -2.48
N THR A 605 23.99 0.64 -3.74
CA THR A 605 23.13 1.17 -4.80
C THR A 605 22.91 0.11 -5.86
N GLY A 606 21.63 -0.13 -6.13
CA GLY A 606 21.18 -0.80 -7.34
C GLY A 606 20.81 0.24 -8.39
N VAL A 607 20.88 -0.14 -9.66
CA VAL A 607 20.38 0.67 -10.78
C VAL A 607 19.22 -0.08 -11.41
N VAL A 608 18.09 0.60 -11.64
CA VAL A 608 16.97 0.01 -12.37
C VAL A 608 17.44 -0.38 -13.78
N ASP A 609 17.13 -1.61 -14.20
CA ASP A 609 17.40 -2.10 -15.56
C ASP A 609 16.31 -1.59 -16.51
N GLU A 610 16.50 -0.39 -17.06
CA GLU A 610 15.53 0.25 -17.96
C GLU A 610 15.21 -0.59 -19.21
N SER A 611 16.09 -1.52 -19.59
CA SER A 611 15.85 -2.42 -20.73
C SER A 611 14.82 -3.51 -20.46
N LYS A 612 14.42 -3.68 -19.18
CA LYS A 612 13.52 -4.74 -18.71
C LYS A 612 12.33 -4.21 -17.91
N LEU A 613 11.97 -2.95 -18.10
CA LEU A 613 10.84 -2.35 -17.38
C LEU A 613 9.55 -3.17 -17.60
N PRO A 614 8.73 -3.35 -16.55
CA PRO A 614 7.43 -4.01 -16.68
C PRO A 614 6.53 -3.31 -17.71
N GLN A 615 5.59 -4.06 -18.28
CA GLN A 615 4.64 -3.52 -19.25
C GLN A 615 3.89 -2.31 -18.67
N GLY A 616 3.89 -1.19 -19.40
CA GLY A 616 3.24 0.06 -18.99
C GLY A 616 4.12 1.00 -18.17
N ILE A 617 5.36 0.61 -17.84
CA ILE A 617 6.36 1.49 -17.24
C ILE A 617 7.36 1.93 -18.31
N THR A 618 7.62 3.23 -18.39
CA THR A 618 8.62 3.82 -19.31
C THR A 618 9.73 4.50 -18.52
N SER A 619 10.89 4.72 -19.15
CA SER A 619 12.00 5.47 -18.54
C SER A 619 11.60 6.87 -18.08
N ASP A 620 10.67 7.53 -18.79
CA ASP A 620 10.16 8.86 -18.46
C ASP A 620 9.40 8.91 -17.13
N MET A 621 8.90 7.76 -16.66
CA MET A 621 8.20 7.65 -15.39
C MET A 621 9.18 7.52 -14.21
N LEU A 622 10.45 7.16 -14.45
CA LEU A 622 11.42 6.92 -13.39
C LEU A 622 11.93 8.24 -12.80
N PRO A 623 12.15 8.32 -11.47
CA PRO A 623 12.78 9.48 -10.86
C PRO A 623 14.26 9.55 -11.22
N PHE A 624 14.81 10.76 -11.23
CA PHE A 624 16.24 10.98 -11.54
C PHE A 624 17.20 10.36 -10.50
N PHE A 625 16.78 10.19 -9.26
CA PHE A 625 17.61 9.64 -8.19
C PHE A 625 17.57 8.10 -8.18
N LYS A 626 18.56 7.45 -7.54
CA LYS A 626 18.63 5.99 -7.34
C LYS A 626 18.41 5.64 -5.87
N ALA A 627 17.82 4.48 -5.60
CA ALA A 627 17.53 4.02 -4.24
C ALA A 627 18.82 3.65 -3.47
N PRO A 628 19.11 4.29 -2.32
CA PRO A 628 20.13 3.78 -1.41
C PRO A 628 19.53 2.74 -0.45
N LEU A 629 20.12 1.54 -0.40
CA LEU A 629 19.68 0.45 0.47
C LEU A 629 20.67 0.22 1.63
N ARG A 630 20.13 -0.15 2.80
CA ARG A 630 20.90 -0.57 3.98
C ARG A 630 20.81 -2.08 4.13
N VAL A 631 21.96 -2.72 4.31
CA VAL A 631 22.03 -4.18 4.47
C VAL A 631 22.93 -4.54 5.64
N TYR A 632 22.47 -5.45 6.49
CA TYR A 632 23.25 -6.04 7.58
C TYR A 632 23.55 -7.50 7.27
N LEU A 633 24.78 -7.76 6.79
CA LEU A 633 25.27 -9.10 6.50
C LEU A 633 25.94 -9.67 7.76
N TYR A 634 25.48 -10.81 8.25
CA TYR A 634 26.01 -11.38 9.49
C TYR A 634 26.24 -12.88 9.41
N ASN A 635 27.27 -13.33 10.13
CA ASN A 635 27.51 -14.74 10.34
C ASN A 635 26.66 -15.18 11.53
N ASP A 636 25.75 -16.11 11.28
CA ASP A 636 24.96 -16.70 12.34
C ASP A 636 25.69 -17.94 12.88
N PRO A 637 26.28 -17.90 14.10
CA PRO A 637 26.95 -19.06 14.68
C PRO A 637 25.97 -20.20 15.00
N ASN A 638 24.67 -19.90 15.08
CA ASN A 638 23.60 -20.88 15.25
C ASN A 638 22.95 -21.23 13.90
N ALA A 639 23.55 -20.84 12.78
CA ALA A 639 23.02 -21.13 11.45
C ALA A 639 22.75 -22.62 11.29
N VAL A 640 21.50 -23.00 11.06
CA VAL A 640 21.18 -24.34 10.60
C VAL A 640 21.54 -24.41 9.12
N ALA A 641 22.55 -25.22 8.80
CA ALA A 641 23.00 -25.41 7.42
C ALA A 641 21.89 -26.03 6.56
N ALA A 642 21.90 -25.73 5.26
CA ALA A 642 21.13 -26.49 4.29
C ALA A 642 21.60 -27.95 4.28
N GLN A 643 20.67 -28.87 4.08
CA GLN A 643 20.90 -30.32 3.96
C GLN A 643 20.37 -30.86 2.64
N SER A 644 19.43 -30.16 1.99
CA SER A 644 19.00 -30.46 0.63
C SER A 644 18.33 -29.25 -0.02
N LEU A 645 18.18 -29.33 -1.35
CA LEU A 645 17.47 -28.39 -2.19
C LEU A 645 16.56 -29.17 -3.13
N ALA A 646 15.28 -28.82 -3.17
CA ALA A 646 14.29 -29.43 -4.07
C ALA A 646 13.58 -28.36 -4.88
N LEU A 647 13.19 -28.70 -6.11
CA LEU A 647 12.29 -27.88 -6.91
C LEU A 647 10.87 -28.45 -6.85
N ASN A 648 9.87 -27.58 -6.89
CA ASN A 648 8.47 -27.99 -7.03
C ASN A 648 8.19 -28.71 -8.36
N LYS A 649 9.00 -28.46 -9.41
CA LYS A 649 8.89 -29.04 -10.75
C LYS A 649 10.26 -29.38 -11.31
N THR A 650 10.36 -30.50 -12.01
CA THR A 650 11.57 -30.93 -12.73
C THR A 650 11.47 -30.71 -14.22
N ASP A 651 10.29 -30.37 -14.74
CA ASP A 651 10.03 -30.18 -16.16
C ASP A 651 9.00 -29.07 -16.35
N LEU A 652 9.26 -28.16 -17.29
CA LEU A 652 8.35 -27.10 -17.73
C LEU A 652 8.18 -27.19 -19.24
N ALA A 653 6.93 -27.16 -19.70
CA ALA A 653 6.60 -26.97 -21.10
C ALA A 653 5.91 -25.61 -21.24
N LEU A 654 6.61 -24.65 -21.85
CA LEU A 654 6.16 -23.26 -21.96
C LEU A 654 6.02 -22.87 -23.42
N PHE A 655 4.98 -22.12 -23.77
CA PHE A 655 4.95 -21.43 -25.05
C PHE A 655 5.84 -20.18 -25.01
N LYS A 656 6.45 -19.83 -26.15
CA LYS A 656 7.23 -18.60 -26.29
C LYS A 656 6.49 -17.38 -25.71
N GLY A 657 7.16 -16.63 -24.84
CA GLY A 657 6.62 -15.47 -24.14
C GLY A 657 5.87 -15.78 -22.84
N GLN A 658 5.64 -17.05 -22.50
CA GLN A 658 5.10 -17.43 -21.19
C GLN A 658 6.19 -17.45 -20.13
N SER A 659 5.77 -17.22 -18.89
CA SER A 659 6.62 -17.33 -17.71
C SER A 659 5.95 -18.19 -16.64
N GLU A 660 6.75 -18.89 -15.85
CA GLU A 660 6.28 -19.75 -14.77
C GLU A 660 7.31 -19.82 -13.63
N ALA A 661 6.82 -19.86 -12.39
CA ALA A 661 7.67 -19.91 -11.21
C ALA A 661 8.15 -21.34 -10.89
N LEU A 662 9.46 -21.51 -10.80
CA LEU A 662 10.09 -22.63 -10.10
C LEU A 662 10.31 -22.24 -8.64
N ILE A 663 9.72 -23.02 -7.73
CA ILE A 663 9.85 -22.80 -6.30
C ILE A 663 10.94 -23.75 -5.80
N ALA A 664 12.00 -23.17 -5.26
CA ALA A 664 13.08 -23.93 -4.63
C ALA A 664 12.90 -23.99 -3.11
N THR A 665 12.87 -25.20 -2.56
CA THR A 665 12.75 -25.45 -1.13
C THR A 665 14.10 -25.89 -0.58
N VAL A 666 14.70 -25.04 0.26
CA VAL A 666 15.90 -25.37 1.04
C VAL A 666 15.46 -26.05 2.34
N LEU A 667 15.98 -27.25 2.59
CA LEU A 667 15.67 -28.05 3.77
C LEU A 667 16.90 -28.22 4.67
N PRO A 668 16.72 -28.38 5.99
CA PRO A 668 15.43 -28.43 6.68
C PRO A 668 14.76 -27.03 6.78
N SER A 669 13.46 -26.96 7.09
CA SER A 669 12.71 -25.70 7.01
C SER A 669 13.23 -24.59 7.93
N GLN A 670 13.94 -24.96 9.00
CA GLN A 670 14.65 -24.08 9.92
C GLN A 670 16.03 -23.64 9.42
N THR A 671 16.45 -24.01 8.20
CA THR A 671 17.69 -23.51 7.59
C THR A 671 17.71 -21.98 7.62
N THR A 672 18.78 -21.45 8.19
CA THR A 672 18.91 -20.02 8.49
C THR A 672 19.03 -19.17 7.23
N ASN A 673 19.77 -19.63 6.22
CA ASN A 673 19.87 -18.97 4.92
C ASN A 673 19.26 -19.85 3.83
N LYS A 674 18.14 -19.40 3.25
CA LYS A 674 17.39 -20.09 2.18
C LYS A 674 17.63 -19.49 0.80
N THR A 675 18.70 -18.71 0.61
CA THR A 675 19.04 -18.07 -0.66
C THR A 675 19.38 -19.13 -1.70
N VAL A 676 18.71 -19.04 -2.85
CA VAL A 676 18.90 -19.93 -4.00
C VAL A 676 19.43 -19.14 -5.19
N LEU A 677 20.50 -19.65 -5.78
CA LEU A 677 21.12 -19.16 -7.01
C LEU A 677 20.49 -19.88 -8.20
N TRP A 678 20.05 -19.12 -9.20
CA TRP A 678 19.46 -19.67 -10.41
C TRP A 678 20.36 -19.45 -11.64
N SER A 679 20.36 -20.41 -12.55
CA SER A 679 21.00 -20.27 -13.87
C SER A 679 20.24 -21.03 -14.94
N SER A 680 20.41 -20.62 -16.20
CA SER A 680 19.95 -21.36 -17.37
C SER A 680 21.14 -21.90 -18.16
N SER A 681 21.03 -23.12 -18.67
CA SER A 681 22.02 -23.68 -19.60
C SER A 681 22.00 -22.98 -20.96
N ASP A 682 20.87 -22.38 -21.36
CA ASP A 682 20.72 -21.62 -22.60
C ASP A 682 19.67 -20.51 -22.42
N SER A 683 20.13 -19.30 -22.13
CA SER A 683 19.28 -18.11 -21.95
C SER A 683 18.64 -17.62 -23.25
N SER A 684 19.10 -18.08 -24.43
CA SER A 684 18.44 -17.76 -25.69
C SER A 684 17.16 -18.58 -25.91
N VAL A 685 17.02 -19.69 -25.19
CA VAL A 685 15.83 -20.56 -25.17
C VAL A 685 14.94 -20.23 -23.98
N ALA A 686 15.48 -20.24 -22.75
CA ALA A 686 14.72 -19.88 -21.55
C ALA A 686 15.60 -19.17 -20.51
N THR A 687 15.11 -18.08 -19.92
CA THR A 687 15.79 -17.34 -18.85
C THR A 687 15.17 -17.67 -17.48
N VAL A 688 15.91 -17.44 -16.40
CA VAL A 688 15.43 -17.52 -15.02
C VAL A 688 15.96 -16.33 -14.23
N ASP A 689 15.15 -15.70 -13.37
CA ASP A 689 15.57 -14.62 -12.49
C ASP A 689 15.98 -15.12 -11.08
N THR A 690 16.27 -14.22 -10.13
CA THR A 690 16.71 -14.65 -8.78
C THR A 690 15.58 -15.22 -7.94
N ASP A 691 14.33 -14.96 -8.30
CA ASP A 691 13.14 -15.41 -7.59
C ASP A 691 12.62 -16.75 -8.16
N GLY A 692 13.28 -17.28 -9.19
CA GLY A 692 12.96 -18.56 -9.81
C GLY A 692 11.90 -18.46 -10.91
N ILE A 693 11.59 -17.26 -11.42
CA ILE A 693 10.65 -17.11 -12.53
C ILE A 693 11.36 -17.44 -13.85
N VAL A 694 10.92 -18.53 -14.47
CA VAL A 694 11.40 -18.99 -15.77
C VAL A 694 10.59 -18.31 -16.87
N THR A 695 11.25 -17.71 -17.86
CA THR A 695 10.60 -17.08 -19.02
C THR A 695 11.06 -17.75 -20.32
N ALA A 696 10.10 -18.16 -21.14
CA ALA A 696 10.34 -18.80 -22.43
C ALA A 696 10.68 -17.78 -23.53
N VAL A 697 11.85 -17.91 -24.15
CA VAL A 697 12.40 -16.94 -25.11
C VAL A 697 12.25 -17.43 -26.54
N ASN A 698 12.85 -18.57 -26.88
CA ASN A 698 12.79 -19.16 -28.22
C ASN A 698 12.59 -20.67 -28.14
N LYS A 699 12.04 -21.25 -29.21
CA LYS A 699 11.85 -22.69 -29.35
C LYS A 699 13.16 -23.44 -29.08
N GLY A 700 13.08 -24.46 -28.23
CA GLY A 700 14.24 -25.28 -27.88
C GLY A 700 14.11 -25.93 -26.52
N ALA A 701 15.19 -26.52 -26.05
CA ALA A 701 15.30 -27.07 -24.70
C ALA A 701 16.42 -26.36 -23.92
N ALA A 702 16.16 -26.03 -22.67
CA ALA A 702 17.13 -25.49 -21.72
C ALA A 702 17.01 -26.20 -20.38
N VAL A 703 18.04 -26.15 -19.54
CA VAL A 703 18.02 -26.66 -18.17
C VAL A 703 18.18 -25.48 -17.22
N ILE A 704 17.21 -25.30 -16.33
CA ILE A 704 17.28 -24.34 -15.23
C ILE A 704 17.87 -25.03 -14.01
N THR A 705 18.89 -24.43 -13.41
CA THR A 705 19.56 -24.96 -12.22
C THR A 705 19.34 -24.02 -11.05
N ALA A 706 18.79 -24.55 -9.96
CA ALA A 706 18.77 -23.94 -8.64
C ALA A 706 19.94 -24.47 -7.80
N ARG A 707 20.59 -23.60 -7.02
CA ARG A 707 21.74 -23.96 -6.18
C ARG A 707 21.73 -23.19 -4.87
N THR A 708 22.05 -23.80 -3.74
CA THR A 708 22.19 -23.05 -2.48
C THR A 708 23.34 -22.04 -2.54
N LEU A 709 23.27 -20.95 -1.78
CA LEU A 709 24.30 -19.89 -1.77
C LEU A 709 25.73 -20.42 -1.51
N ASP A 710 25.89 -21.38 -0.61
CA ASP A 710 27.17 -22.04 -0.32
C ASP A 710 27.63 -22.98 -1.44
N GLY A 711 26.75 -23.26 -2.38
CA GLY A 711 26.99 -24.11 -3.54
C GLY A 711 26.88 -25.60 -3.28
N ASN A 712 26.51 -26.04 -2.09
CA ASN A 712 26.56 -27.44 -1.68
C ASN A 712 25.41 -28.30 -2.25
N PHE A 713 24.25 -27.70 -2.52
CA PHE A 713 23.08 -28.42 -3.04
C PHE A 713 22.59 -27.81 -4.33
N THR A 714 22.21 -28.65 -5.29
CA THR A 714 21.69 -28.26 -6.60
C THR A 714 20.42 -29.05 -6.92
N ALA A 715 19.47 -28.40 -7.58
CA ALA A 715 18.31 -29.03 -8.20
C ALA A 715 18.11 -28.46 -9.61
N THR A 716 17.57 -29.24 -10.53
CA THR A 716 17.45 -28.86 -11.94
C THR A 716 16.06 -29.10 -12.47
N ALA A 717 15.61 -28.25 -13.40
CA ALA A 717 14.40 -28.43 -14.17
C ALA A 717 14.68 -28.31 -15.67
N ASN A 718 14.15 -29.22 -16.48
CA ASN A 718 14.18 -29.13 -17.93
C ASN A 718 13.08 -28.18 -18.39
N VAL A 719 13.40 -27.29 -19.33
CA VAL A 719 12.44 -26.37 -19.94
C VAL A 719 12.37 -26.66 -21.42
N GLU A 720 11.20 -27.04 -21.89
CA GLU A 720 10.87 -27.17 -23.31
C GLU A 720 10.05 -25.95 -23.74
N VAL A 721 10.61 -25.13 -24.63
CA VAL A 721 9.91 -23.99 -25.20
C VAL A 721 9.28 -24.37 -26.54
N ARG A 722 7.97 -24.20 -26.62
CA ARG A 722 7.13 -24.54 -27.76
C ARG A 722 6.60 -23.29 -28.46
N ILE A 723 6.17 -23.45 -29.71
CA ILE A 723 5.45 -22.41 -30.46
C ILE A 723 4.03 -22.90 -30.71
N PRO A 724 3.00 -22.19 -30.20
CA PRO A 724 1.63 -22.63 -30.33
C PRO A 724 1.17 -22.51 -31.79
N ALA A 725 0.38 -23.49 -32.25
CA ALA A 725 -0.37 -23.36 -33.48
C ALA A 725 -1.41 -22.23 -33.33
N ALA A 726 -1.32 -21.20 -34.17
CA ALA A 726 -2.25 -20.08 -34.17
C ALA A 726 -3.48 -20.35 -35.04
N SER A 727 -3.33 -21.07 -36.15
CA SER A 727 -4.44 -21.46 -37.02
C SER A 727 -4.17 -22.74 -37.80
N VAL A 728 -5.26 -23.37 -38.28
CA VAL A 728 -5.21 -24.49 -39.22
C VAL A 728 -6.07 -24.11 -40.43
N THR A 729 -5.52 -24.23 -41.63
CA THR A 729 -6.22 -23.96 -42.89
C THR A 729 -6.46 -25.27 -43.64
N VAL A 730 -7.72 -25.58 -43.96
CA VAL A 730 -8.08 -26.76 -44.75
C VAL A 730 -8.29 -26.37 -46.22
N THR A 731 -7.65 -27.07 -47.14
CA THR A 731 -7.70 -26.81 -48.58
C THR A 731 -8.03 -28.08 -49.39
N PRO A 732 -8.99 -28.03 -50.33
CA PRO A 732 -9.90 -26.91 -50.59
C PRO A 732 -10.89 -26.69 -49.43
N GLY A 733 -11.28 -25.43 -49.18
CA GLY A 733 -12.24 -25.08 -48.12
C GLY A 733 -13.69 -25.51 -48.43
N GLU A 734 -13.97 -25.86 -49.69
CA GLU A 734 -15.22 -26.51 -50.10
C GLU A 734 -14.94 -27.48 -51.26
N ILE A 735 -15.59 -28.64 -51.26
CA ILE A 735 -15.55 -29.61 -52.38
C ILE A 735 -16.91 -30.28 -52.58
N THR A 736 -17.25 -30.60 -53.82
CA THR A 736 -18.47 -31.34 -54.19
C THR A 736 -18.12 -32.71 -54.74
N LEU A 737 -18.72 -33.76 -54.20
CA LEU A 737 -18.48 -35.17 -54.54
C LEU A 737 -19.82 -35.86 -54.89
N ASN A 738 -19.81 -36.87 -55.74
CA ASN A 738 -20.96 -37.78 -55.88
C ASN A 738 -20.89 -38.88 -54.81
N SER A 739 -22.04 -39.44 -54.43
CA SER A 739 -22.09 -40.60 -53.53
C SER A 739 -21.18 -41.73 -54.04
N GLY A 740 -20.32 -42.25 -53.16
CA GLY A 740 -19.28 -43.25 -53.46
C GLY A 740 -17.92 -42.67 -53.88
N GLN A 741 -17.78 -41.36 -54.12
CA GLN A 741 -16.50 -40.74 -54.46
C GLN A 741 -15.71 -40.31 -53.21
N SER A 742 -14.39 -40.31 -53.33
CA SER A 742 -13.46 -39.85 -52.31
C SER A 742 -12.54 -38.75 -52.83
N SER A 743 -12.05 -37.89 -51.93
CA SER A 743 -11.05 -36.86 -52.22
C SER A 743 -10.20 -36.60 -50.97
N VAL A 744 -9.08 -35.90 -51.11
CA VAL A 744 -8.18 -35.60 -49.98
C VAL A 744 -8.22 -34.10 -49.67
N LEU A 745 -8.44 -33.76 -48.40
CA LEU A 745 -8.29 -32.42 -47.88
C LEU A 745 -6.88 -32.27 -47.28
N ALA A 746 -6.16 -31.23 -47.68
CA ALA A 746 -4.90 -30.85 -47.05
C ALA A 746 -5.16 -29.90 -45.88
N ALA A 747 -4.41 -30.04 -44.78
CA ALA A 747 -4.43 -29.09 -43.68
C ALA A 747 -3.03 -28.51 -43.46
N ALA A 748 -2.93 -27.18 -43.37
CA ALA A 748 -1.70 -26.45 -43.09
C ALA A 748 -1.80 -25.72 -41.75
N ILE A 749 -0.80 -25.89 -40.88
CA ILE A 749 -0.73 -25.24 -39.57
C ILE A 749 0.11 -23.96 -39.68
N THR A 750 -0.27 -22.89 -38.99
CA THR A 750 0.48 -21.64 -38.94
C THR A 750 0.73 -21.22 -37.50
N PRO A 751 1.96 -20.83 -37.11
CA PRO A 751 3.19 -20.81 -37.93
C PRO A 751 3.75 -22.21 -38.21
N ASP A 752 4.59 -22.33 -39.24
CA ASP A 752 5.17 -23.58 -39.75
C ASP A 752 6.24 -24.20 -38.83
N ASP A 753 6.75 -23.41 -37.88
CA ASP A 753 7.72 -23.83 -36.86
C ASP A 753 7.08 -24.34 -35.55
N THR A 754 5.76 -24.54 -35.53
CA THR A 754 5.03 -25.14 -34.40
C THR A 754 5.59 -26.51 -34.00
N THR A 755 5.49 -26.85 -32.71
CA THR A 755 6.02 -28.10 -32.15
C THR A 755 5.08 -29.29 -32.33
N VAL A 756 3.81 -29.07 -32.70
CA VAL A 756 2.80 -30.13 -32.88
C VAL A 756 2.44 -30.28 -34.36
N GLN A 757 2.63 -31.48 -34.89
CA GLN A 757 2.35 -31.81 -36.30
C GLN A 757 1.17 -32.79 -36.48
N SER A 758 0.53 -33.24 -35.40
CA SER A 758 -0.63 -34.14 -35.47
C SER A 758 -1.93 -33.36 -35.64
N ILE A 759 -2.71 -33.73 -36.65
CA ILE A 759 -4.00 -33.12 -36.98
C ILE A 759 -5.09 -34.16 -36.76
N ASN A 760 -6.05 -33.84 -35.90
CA ASN A 760 -7.22 -34.65 -35.65
C ASN A 760 -8.35 -34.25 -36.60
N TRP A 761 -8.73 -35.18 -37.47
CA TRP A 761 -9.82 -34.99 -38.43
C TRP A 761 -11.15 -35.49 -37.86
N SER A 762 -12.24 -34.77 -38.12
CA SER A 762 -13.59 -35.19 -37.75
C SER A 762 -14.62 -34.71 -38.77
N SER A 763 -15.76 -35.41 -38.86
CA SER A 763 -16.89 -35.04 -39.70
C SER A 763 -18.10 -34.65 -38.85
N SER A 764 -18.82 -33.60 -39.24
CA SER A 764 -20.08 -33.22 -38.59
C SER A 764 -21.21 -34.23 -38.84
N ASP A 765 -21.10 -35.05 -39.89
CA ASP A 765 -22.05 -36.13 -40.20
C ASP A 765 -21.38 -37.28 -40.96
N GLU A 766 -20.98 -38.32 -40.22
CA GLU A 766 -20.35 -39.52 -40.76
C GLU A 766 -21.27 -40.42 -41.60
N LYS A 767 -22.59 -40.14 -41.63
CA LYS A 767 -23.53 -40.80 -42.55
C LYS A 767 -23.51 -40.16 -43.93
N VAL A 768 -23.08 -38.90 -44.03
CA VAL A 768 -22.94 -38.14 -45.28
C VAL A 768 -21.50 -38.22 -45.79
N VAL A 769 -20.51 -37.93 -44.96
CA VAL A 769 -19.07 -37.98 -45.31
C VAL A 769 -18.25 -38.50 -44.13
N VAL A 770 -17.37 -39.48 -44.36
CA VAL A 770 -16.33 -39.88 -43.39
C VAL A 770 -14.98 -39.31 -43.78
N VAL A 771 -14.13 -39.06 -42.80
CA VAL A 771 -12.74 -38.60 -43.00
C VAL A 771 -11.78 -39.51 -42.22
N ASN A 772 -10.64 -39.88 -42.82
CA ASN A 772 -9.60 -40.63 -42.11
C ASN A 772 -8.53 -39.72 -41.49
N ASP A 773 -7.55 -40.32 -40.82
CA ASP A 773 -6.42 -39.64 -40.18
C ASP A 773 -5.50 -38.88 -41.14
N LYS A 774 -5.60 -39.16 -42.45
CA LYS A 774 -4.86 -38.47 -43.53
C LYS A 774 -5.66 -37.37 -44.22
N GLY A 775 -6.87 -37.06 -43.75
CA GLY A 775 -7.73 -36.05 -44.35
C GLY A 775 -8.45 -36.51 -45.62
N GLU A 776 -8.47 -37.81 -45.91
CA GLU A 776 -9.23 -38.36 -47.04
C GLU A 776 -10.71 -38.48 -46.67
N VAL A 777 -11.56 -37.77 -47.42
CA VAL A 777 -13.00 -37.74 -47.26
C VAL A 777 -13.68 -38.70 -48.24
N THR A 778 -14.65 -39.49 -47.77
CA THR A 778 -15.45 -40.40 -48.62
C THR A 778 -16.93 -40.07 -48.49
N ALA A 779 -17.56 -39.73 -49.62
CA ALA A 779 -18.98 -39.40 -49.71
C ALA A 779 -19.85 -40.66 -49.64
N LYS A 780 -20.75 -40.72 -48.65
CA LYS A 780 -21.65 -41.87 -48.44
C LYS A 780 -23.05 -41.62 -48.97
N SER A 781 -23.68 -40.52 -48.57
CA SER A 781 -25.07 -40.22 -48.92
C SER A 781 -25.26 -38.75 -49.25
N VAL A 782 -26.32 -38.43 -50.00
CA VAL A 782 -26.65 -37.06 -50.43
C VAL A 782 -26.85 -36.17 -49.21
N GLY A 783 -26.17 -35.02 -49.19
CA GLY A 783 -26.19 -34.10 -48.06
C GLY A 783 -24.95 -33.23 -48.03
N GLN A 784 -24.73 -32.55 -46.90
CA GLN A 784 -23.55 -31.73 -46.68
C GLN A 784 -22.98 -32.03 -45.29
N ALA A 785 -21.66 -32.17 -45.19
CA ALA A 785 -20.94 -32.32 -43.93
C ALA A 785 -19.78 -31.32 -43.84
N ILE A 786 -19.49 -30.86 -42.62
CA ILE A 786 -18.32 -30.03 -42.32
C ILE A 786 -17.23 -30.95 -41.80
N ILE A 787 -16.08 -30.92 -42.46
CA ILE A 787 -14.88 -31.64 -42.06
C ILE A 787 -13.97 -30.70 -41.30
N THR A 788 -13.58 -31.09 -40.09
CA THR A 788 -12.76 -30.26 -39.19
C THR A 788 -11.39 -30.90 -38.99
N ALA A 789 -10.33 -30.15 -39.28
CA ALA A 789 -8.95 -30.46 -38.93
C ALA A 789 -8.60 -29.68 -37.66
N LYS A 790 -8.24 -30.37 -36.57
CA LYS A 790 -8.00 -29.77 -35.25
C LYS A 790 -6.62 -30.16 -34.72
N VAL A 791 -5.84 -29.17 -34.28
CA VAL A 791 -4.60 -29.35 -33.53
C VAL A 791 -4.90 -29.06 -32.06
N ILE A 792 -4.40 -29.91 -31.16
CA ILE A 792 -4.56 -29.77 -29.71
C ILE A 792 -3.17 -29.95 -29.07
N ASP A 793 -2.67 -28.92 -28.40
CA ASP A 793 -1.44 -28.95 -27.58
C ASP A 793 -1.73 -28.37 -26.21
N GLY A 794 -2.00 -29.24 -25.23
CA GLY A 794 -2.50 -28.82 -23.91
C GLY A 794 -3.81 -28.03 -24.04
N THR A 795 -3.80 -26.77 -23.60
CA THR A 795 -4.96 -25.85 -23.71
C THR A 795 -5.01 -25.09 -25.04
N ASN A 796 -3.96 -25.15 -25.87
CA ASN A 796 -3.94 -24.48 -27.16
C ASN A 796 -4.68 -25.32 -28.22
N ILE A 797 -5.72 -24.74 -28.82
CA ILE A 797 -6.55 -25.39 -29.84
C ILE A 797 -6.62 -24.50 -31.07
N ALA A 798 -6.21 -25.04 -32.21
CA ALA A 798 -6.40 -24.42 -33.52
C ALA A 798 -7.19 -25.37 -34.42
N SER A 799 -8.13 -24.85 -35.20
CA SER A 799 -8.93 -25.67 -36.11
C SER A 799 -9.22 -24.96 -37.43
N GLY A 800 -9.29 -25.75 -38.49
CA GLY A 800 -9.75 -25.34 -39.81
C GLY A 800 -10.89 -26.24 -40.25
N THR A 801 -11.75 -25.74 -41.11
CA THR A 801 -12.89 -26.51 -41.62
C THR A 801 -12.96 -26.47 -43.13
N ALA A 802 -13.52 -27.53 -43.72
CA ALA A 802 -13.95 -27.55 -45.11
C ALA A 802 -15.36 -28.11 -45.24
N VAL A 803 -16.10 -27.60 -46.21
CA VAL A 803 -17.46 -28.06 -46.51
C VAL A 803 -17.40 -29.13 -47.61
N VAL A 804 -17.94 -30.31 -47.36
CA VAL A 804 -18.09 -31.37 -48.36
C VAL A 804 -19.57 -31.52 -48.72
N LYS A 805 -19.91 -31.25 -49.98
CA LYS A 805 -21.28 -31.41 -50.53
C LYS A 805 -21.36 -32.71 -51.33
N VAL A 806 -22.34 -33.55 -51.04
CA VAL A 806 -22.55 -34.84 -51.70
C VAL A 806 -23.80 -34.79 -52.58
N LEU A 807 -23.63 -35.03 -53.89
CA LEU A 807 -24.71 -35.08 -54.88
C LEU A 807 -25.20 -36.51 -55.13
N GLY A 808 -26.49 -36.63 -55.48
CA GLY A 808 -27.12 -37.90 -55.84
C GLY A 808 -26.77 -38.33 -57.26
N SER A 809 -26.47 -39.62 -57.44
CA SER A 809 -26.16 -40.18 -58.76
C SER A 809 -27.42 -40.15 -59.64
N SER A 810 -27.37 -39.45 -60.78
CA SER A 810 -28.40 -39.56 -61.81
C SER A 810 -28.09 -40.77 -62.69
N GLY A 811 -28.97 -41.77 -62.65
CA GLY A 811 -28.83 -43.00 -63.44
C GLY A 811 -29.02 -42.73 -64.94
N GLY A 812 -28.03 -43.15 -65.74
CA GLY A 812 -28.12 -43.17 -67.21
C GLY A 812 -28.42 -44.59 -67.72
N GLY A 813 -29.57 -44.76 -68.36
CA GLY A 813 -29.93 -45.95 -69.13
C GLY A 813 -29.52 -45.85 -70.60
N SER A 814 -28.96 -46.96 -71.10
CA SER A 814 -28.92 -47.51 -72.48
C SER A 814 -28.99 -46.58 -73.70
N GLY A 815 -28.01 -46.72 -74.60
CA GLY A 815 -28.12 -46.26 -75.99
C GLY A 815 -26.88 -46.60 -76.82
N ASN A 816 -26.94 -47.70 -77.57
CA ASN A 816 -25.91 -48.14 -78.52
C ASN A 816 -26.15 -47.54 -79.91
N GLY A 817 -25.07 -47.10 -80.56
CA GLY A 817 -24.91 -47.11 -82.02
C GLY A 817 -25.17 -45.80 -82.79
N GLY A 818 -24.18 -45.38 -83.59
CA GLY A 818 -24.46 -44.71 -84.86
C GLY A 818 -23.66 -43.45 -85.24
N ASN A 819 -22.41 -43.66 -85.66
CA ASN A 819 -21.75 -43.04 -86.83
C ASN A 819 -21.78 -41.51 -87.08
N ASN A 820 -20.57 -40.93 -86.97
CA ASN A 820 -19.87 -40.00 -87.87
C ASN A 820 -20.63 -38.89 -88.62
N GLY A 821 -20.18 -37.63 -88.42
CA GLY A 821 -20.26 -36.62 -89.48
C GLY A 821 -20.40 -35.16 -89.05
N ASN A 822 -19.24 -34.50 -88.95
CA ASN A 822 -18.97 -33.18 -89.56
C ASN A 822 -19.42 -31.87 -88.86
N THR A 823 -18.40 -31.08 -88.50
CA THR A 823 -18.25 -29.61 -88.57
C THR A 823 -19.28 -28.67 -87.93
N GLY A 824 -18.81 -27.96 -86.90
CA GLY A 824 -18.42 -26.56 -87.06
C GLY A 824 -19.48 -25.48 -86.84
N GLY A 825 -19.28 -24.71 -85.77
CA GLY A 825 -19.19 -23.24 -85.90
C GLY A 825 -20.39 -22.38 -85.53
N SER A 826 -20.28 -21.78 -84.34
CA SER A 826 -20.43 -20.34 -84.06
C SER A 826 -21.82 -19.68 -84.13
N GLY A 827 -22.11 -18.87 -83.10
CA GLY A 827 -22.77 -17.58 -83.34
C GLY A 827 -23.82 -17.07 -82.35
N THR A 828 -23.37 -16.46 -81.25
CA THR A 828 -23.74 -15.10 -80.76
C THR A 828 -25.15 -14.70 -80.29
N GLY A 829 -25.17 -13.97 -79.15
CA GLY A 829 -26.02 -12.77 -78.90
C GLY A 829 -27.08 -12.90 -77.80
N SER A 830 -26.78 -12.58 -76.52
CA SER A 830 -26.92 -11.27 -75.84
C SER A 830 -28.34 -10.82 -75.45
N SER A 831 -28.66 -10.78 -74.14
CA SER A 831 -28.82 -9.52 -73.34
C SER A 831 -29.68 -9.67 -72.05
N ASN A 832 -29.13 -9.08 -70.97
CA ASN A 832 -29.72 -8.34 -69.82
C ASN A 832 -30.79 -8.91 -68.84
N SER A 833 -30.33 -9.03 -67.58
CA SER A 833 -30.76 -8.30 -66.34
C SER A 833 -32.23 -8.33 -65.84
N THR A 834 -32.48 -8.84 -64.62
CA THR A 834 -32.88 -8.07 -63.39
C THR A 834 -33.46 -8.95 -62.25
N THR A 835 -33.00 -8.64 -61.02
CA THR A 835 -33.64 -8.73 -59.67
C THR A 835 -34.07 -10.07 -59.00
N PRO A 836 -33.87 -10.23 -57.66
CA PRO A 836 -34.31 -11.38 -56.87
C PRO A 836 -35.58 -11.12 -56.01
N PRO A 837 -36.39 -12.14 -55.67
CA PRO A 837 -37.40 -12.00 -54.62
C PRO A 837 -37.20 -12.88 -53.37
N LEU A 838 -37.70 -12.29 -52.29
CA LEU A 838 -37.91 -12.69 -50.89
C LEU A 838 -38.52 -14.07 -50.61
N VAL A 839 -38.24 -14.59 -49.40
CA VAL A 839 -38.94 -15.71 -48.74
C VAL A 839 -39.69 -15.21 -47.49
N PRO A 840 -41.01 -15.50 -47.34
CA PRO A 840 -41.78 -15.34 -46.11
C PRO A 840 -42.10 -16.68 -45.37
N PRO A 841 -42.65 -16.64 -44.13
CA PRO A 841 -42.29 -17.54 -43.00
C PRO A 841 -43.44 -18.39 -42.43
N VAL A 842 -43.15 -19.47 -41.65
CA VAL A 842 -44.07 -20.14 -40.68
C VAL A 842 -43.21 -20.95 -39.67
N THR A 843 -42.94 -20.48 -38.44
CA THR A 843 -43.66 -20.64 -37.14
C THR A 843 -43.92 -22.06 -36.62
N GLY A 844 -43.47 -22.35 -35.38
CA GLY A 844 -44.19 -23.23 -34.45
C GLY A 844 -43.37 -24.11 -33.50
N GLN A 845 -42.78 -23.55 -32.43
CA GLN A 845 -42.69 -24.22 -31.11
C GLN A 845 -42.75 -23.16 -29.98
N PRO A 846 -43.37 -23.48 -28.83
CA PRO A 846 -43.81 -22.50 -27.84
C PRO A 846 -42.66 -21.90 -27.02
N PRO A 847 -42.83 -20.68 -26.46
CA PRO A 847 -41.79 -20.02 -25.69
C PRO A 847 -41.55 -20.79 -24.40
N VAL A 848 -40.40 -21.45 -24.30
CA VAL A 848 -39.82 -21.77 -23.00
C VAL A 848 -39.27 -20.45 -22.47
N ASN A 849 -39.99 -19.85 -21.52
CA ASN A 849 -39.47 -18.71 -20.76
C ASN A 849 -38.06 -19.06 -20.28
N PRO A 850 -37.06 -18.16 -20.40
CA PRO A 850 -35.79 -18.36 -19.73
C PRO A 850 -36.08 -18.56 -18.24
N PRO A 851 -35.39 -19.48 -17.54
CA PRO A 851 -35.40 -19.45 -16.09
C PRO A 851 -34.90 -18.07 -15.65
N THR A 852 -35.85 -17.26 -15.24
CA THR A 852 -35.71 -15.96 -14.63
C THR A 852 -34.99 -16.12 -13.29
N LYS A 853 -33.67 -16.04 -13.32
CA LYS A 853 -32.76 -15.26 -12.45
C LYS A 853 -31.35 -15.77 -12.76
N GLN A 854 -30.67 -15.09 -13.67
CA GLN A 854 -29.20 -15.07 -13.62
C GLN A 854 -28.86 -14.47 -12.23
N PRO A 855 -28.00 -15.08 -11.40
CA PRO A 855 -27.61 -14.47 -10.14
C PRO A 855 -27.02 -13.09 -10.45
N ASP A 856 -27.61 -12.10 -9.82
CA ASP A 856 -27.24 -10.70 -9.92
C ASP A 856 -25.74 -10.53 -9.65
N THR A 857 -24.98 -10.12 -10.67
CA THR A 857 -23.53 -9.89 -10.59
C THR A 857 -23.20 -8.42 -10.25
N THR A 858 -24.15 -7.65 -9.74
CA THR A 858 -23.84 -6.31 -9.22
C THR A 858 -23.11 -6.39 -7.88
N PRO A 859 -22.04 -5.61 -7.65
CA PRO A 859 -21.39 -5.54 -6.34
C PRO A 859 -22.37 -4.96 -5.32
N LYS A 860 -22.75 -5.75 -4.32
CA LYS A 860 -23.67 -5.36 -3.23
C LYS A 860 -22.94 -5.33 -1.88
N PRO A 861 -23.09 -4.28 -1.06
CA PRO A 861 -22.56 -4.29 0.30
C PRO A 861 -23.45 -5.06 1.29
N VAL A 862 -22.76 -5.88 2.09
CA VAL A 862 -22.97 -6.27 3.49
C VAL A 862 -24.24 -7.04 3.85
N PHE A 863 -24.07 -8.34 4.05
CA PHE A 863 -25.00 -9.17 4.81
C PHE A 863 -25.16 -8.61 6.23
N THR A 864 -26.40 -8.31 6.64
CA THR A 864 -26.70 -7.57 7.88
C THR A 864 -26.34 -8.34 9.16
N ASP A 865 -26.16 -9.65 9.06
CA ASP A 865 -25.82 -10.54 10.17
C ASP A 865 -24.31 -10.83 10.29
N VAL A 866 -23.47 -10.21 9.45
CA VAL A 866 -22.01 -10.17 9.63
C VAL A 866 -21.65 -8.94 10.46
N ASN A 867 -22.03 -9.00 11.75
CA ASN A 867 -21.83 -7.93 12.74
C ASN A 867 -20.45 -8.04 13.43
N ASP A 868 -20.24 -7.25 14.49
CA ASP A 868 -18.96 -7.14 15.19
C ASP A 868 -18.39 -8.48 15.71
N ASN A 869 -19.24 -9.49 15.94
CA ASN A 869 -18.81 -10.83 16.37
C ASN A 869 -18.11 -11.64 15.25
N TYR A 870 -18.24 -11.22 13.98
CA TYR A 870 -17.66 -11.89 12.82
C TYR A 870 -16.70 -11.01 12.02
N LEU A 871 -16.16 -9.94 12.63
CA LEU A 871 -15.15 -9.09 11.96
C LEU A 871 -13.97 -9.89 11.42
N TRP A 872 -13.57 -10.96 12.11
CA TRP A 872 -12.51 -11.89 11.69
C TRP A 872 -12.80 -12.60 10.35
N ALA A 873 -14.07 -12.76 9.97
CA ALA A 873 -14.50 -13.40 8.71
C ALA A 873 -15.03 -12.40 7.69
N LYS A 874 -15.32 -11.16 8.10
CA LYS A 874 -16.03 -10.17 7.30
C LYS A 874 -15.36 -9.89 5.96
N GLU A 875 -14.05 -9.62 5.97
CA GLU A 875 -13.27 -9.38 4.74
C GLU A 875 -13.38 -10.56 3.78
N ALA A 876 -13.22 -11.79 4.29
CA ALA A 876 -13.30 -13.00 3.49
C ALA A 876 -14.70 -13.18 2.88
N ILE A 877 -15.76 -12.97 3.68
CA ILE A 877 -17.15 -13.10 3.23
C ILE A 877 -17.45 -12.07 2.12
N GLU A 878 -17.07 -10.81 2.32
CA GLU A 878 -17.32 -9.73 1.37
C GLU A 878 -16.49 -9.88 0.08
N ALA A 879 -15.23 -10.29 0.20
CA ALA A 879 -14.36 -10.53 -0.94
C ALA A 879 -14.82 -11.73 -1.79
N LEU A 880 -15.31 -12.80 -1.16
CA LEU A 880 -15.86 -13.95 -1.88
C LEU A 880 -17.23 -13.62 -2.49
N ALA A 881 -18.07 -12.84 -1.81
CA ALA A 881 -19.38 -12.45 -2.30
C ALA A 881 -19.27 -11.51 -3.52
N SER A 882 -18.37 -10.53 -3.47
CA SER A 882 -18.12 -9.60 -4.59
C SER A 882 -17.59 -10.31 -5.84
N LYS A 883 -16.90 -11.45 -5.68
CA LYS A 883 -16.43 -12.31 -6.78
C LYS A 883 -17.45 -13.36 -7.23
N GLY A 884 -18.67 -13.38 -6.66
CA GLY A 884 -19.70 -14.38 -6.96
C GLY A 884 -19.38 -15.81 -6.50
N ILE A 885 -18.36 -15.96 -5.62
CA ILE A 885 -17.89 -17.26 -5.15
C ILE A 885 -18.80 -17.81 -4.05
N VAL A 886 -19.26 -16.94 -3.15
CA VAL A 886 -20.23 -17.28 -2.10
C VAL A 886 -21.46 -16.41 -2.17
N ASN A 887 -22.63 -17.00 -1.93
CA ASN A 887 -23.91 -16.29 -1.83
C ASN A 887 -24.41 -16.33 -0.38
N GLY A 888 -25.21 -15.35 0.01
CA GLY A 888 -25.96 -15.37 1.28
C GLY A 888 -27.02 -16.47 1.32
N THR A 889 -27.51 -16.78 2.52
CA THR A 889 -28.71 -17.60 2.72
C THR A 889 -29.99 -16.83 2.38
N SER A 890 -29.92 -15.50 2.30
CA SER A 890 -30.92 -14.61 1.71
C SER A 890 -30.22 -13.46 0.97
N GLU A 891 -30.99 -12.54 0.39
CA GLU A 891 -30.44 -11.33 -0.24
C GLU A 891 -29.71 -10.41 0.76
N THR A 892 -30.00 -10.51 2.06
CA THR A 892 -29.42 -9.65 3.11
C THR A 892 -28.75 -10.43 4.24
N THR A 893 -28.73 -11.76 4.21
CA THR A 893 -28.28 -12.61 5.33
C THR A 893 -27.24 -13.62 4.86
N PHE A 894 -26.11 -13.73 5.55
CA PHE A 894 -25.04 -14.69 5.27
C PHE A 894 -25.18 -15.99 6.08
N SER A 895 -25.69 -15.89 7.30
CA SER A 895 -25.72 -16.92 8.34
C SER A 895 -24.33 -17.45 8.73
N PRO A 896 -23.45 -16.61 9.32
CA PRO A 896 -22.05 -16.95 9.58
C PRO A 896 -21.83 -18.17 10.47
N GLU A 897 -22.69 -18.39 11.48
CA GLU A 897 -22.61 -19.55 12.39
C GLU A 897 -23.20 -20.84 11.84
N LYS A 898 -23.97 -20.78 10.75
CA LYS A 898 -24.60 -21.97 10.20
C LYS A 898 -23.53 -22.90 9.65
N ASN A 899 -23.58 -24.18 10.02
CA ASN A 899 -22.73 -25.20 9.42
C ASN A 899 -22.96 -25.25 7.90
N ILE A 900 -21.87 -25.33 7.14
CA ILE A 900 -21.96 -25.36 5.68
C ILE A 900 -22.32 -26.76 5.17
N SER A 901 -23.13 -26.82 4.11
CA SER A 901 -23.40 -28.06 3.38
C SER A 901 -22.20 -28.48 2.52
N ARG A 902 -22.04 -29.78 2.26
CA ARG A 902 -21.00 -30.32 1.36
C ARG A 902 -21.07 -29.69 -0.04
N ALA A 903 -22.27 -29.47 -0.55
CA ALA A 903 -22.50 -28.88 -1.88
C ALA A 903 -22.14 -27.40 -1.95
N ASP A 904 -22.51 -26.60 -0.94
CA ASP A 904 -22.15 -25.18 -0.89
C ASP A 904 -20.64 -25.00 -0.83
N PHE A 905 -20.00 -25.75 0.07
CA PHE A 905 -18.54 -25.74 0.19
C PHE A 905 -17.87 -26.11 -1.14
N MET A 906 -18.28 -27.21 -1.78
CA MET A 906 -17.64 -27.64 -3.02
C MET A 906 -17.88 -26.64 -4.16
N THR A 907 -19.05 -26.02 -4.21
CA THR A 907 -19.35 -24.94 -5.16
C THR A 907 -18.42 -23.74 -4.95
N MET A 908 -18.17 -23.33 -3.70
CA MET A 908 -17.24 -22.25 -3.38
C MET A 908 -15.82 -22.57 -3.87
N VAL A 909 -15.32 -23.79 -3.61
CA VAL A 909 -13.96 -24.18 -4.02
C VAL A 909 -13.81 -24.26 -5.54
N VAL A 910 -14.79 -24.85 -6.26
CA VAL A 910 -14.76 -24.92 -7.72
C VAL A 910 -14.76 -23.53 -8.34
N ARG A 911 -15.59 -22.61 -7.83
CA ARG A 911 -15.64 -21.22 -8.29
C ARG A 911 -14.37 -20.46 -7.97
N ALA A 912 -13.86 -20.58 -6.74
CA ALA A 912 -12.64 -19.89 -6.30
C ALA A 912 -11.43 -20.27 -7.15
N LEU A 913 -11.29 -21.55 -7.48
CA LEU A 913 -10.19 -22.07 -8.29
C LEU A 913 -10.49 -22.03 -9.81
N ASN A 914 -11.68 -21.57 -10.21
CA ASN A 914 -12.16 -21.58 -11.60
C ASN A 914 -11.94 -22.94 -12.29
N LEU A 915 -12.24 -24.03 -11.57
CA LEU A 915 -12.00 -25.39 -12.06
C LEU A 915 -12.94 -25.73 -13.21
N LYS A 916 -12.42 -26.41 -14.23
CA LYS A 916 -13.16 -26.82 -15.42
C LYS A 916 -12.83 -28.27 -15.76
N ALA A 917 -13.82 -29.04 -16.17
CA ALA A 917 -13.66 -30.42 -16.65
C ALA A 917 -14.78 -30.79 -17.62
N GLU A 918 -14.53 -31.75 -18.51
CA GLU A 918 -15.60 -32.34 -19.31
C GLU A 918 -16.52 -33.20 -18.43
N ILE A 919 -17.82 -32.90 -18.47
CA ILE A 919 -18.82 -33.56 -17.63
C ILE A 919 -19.40 -34.77 -18.38
N ASN A 920 -19.02 -35.98 -17.96
CA ASN A 920 -19.49 -37.24 -18.54
C ASN A 920 -20.38 -38.07 -17.59
N SER A 921 -20.40 -37.76 -16.29
CA SER A 921 -21.21 -38.41 -15.26
C SER A 921 -21.31 -37.53 -14.01
N ASN A 922 -22.25 -37.83 -13.10
CA ASN A 922 -22.36 -37.18 -11.79
C ASN A 922 -22.67 -38.22 -10.69
N PHE A 923 -22.83 -37.80 -9.43
CA PHE A 923 -23.30 -38.66 -8.33
C PHE A 923 -24.80 -38.92 -8.44
N ASP A 924 -25.26 -40.09 -7.98
CA ASP A 924 -26.65 -40.55 -8.16
C ASP A 924 -27.67 -39.73 -7.36
N ASP A 925 -27.22 -39.06 -6.31
CA ASP A 925 -28.02 -38.19 -5.45
C ASP A 925 -27.95 -36.70 -5.83
N VAL A 926 -27.49 -36.38 -7.05
CA VAL A 926 -27.34 -35.02 -7.57
C VAL A 926 -28.21 -34.83 -8.82
N ASN A 927 -29.24 -33.98 -8.74
CA ASN A 927 -30.16 -33.76 -9.84
C ASN A 927 -29.61 -32.72 -10.83
N LYS A 928 -29.87 -32.91 -12.13
CA LYS A 928 -29.40 -32.01 -13.21
C LYS A 928 -29.81 -30.54 -13.04
N ASN A 929 -30.89 -30.29 -12.30
CA ASN A 929 -31.41 -28.95 -12.06
C ASN A 929 -30.90 -28.32 -10.75
N ASP A 930 -30.07 -29.03 -9.97
CA ASP A 930 -29.49 -28.48 -8.74
C ASP A 930 -28.42 -27.43 -9.06
N TYR A 931 -28.36 -26.33 -8.29
CA TYR A 931 -27.40 -25.24 -8.54
C TYR A 931 -25.93 -25.67 -8.39
N TYR A 932 -25.68 -26.78 -7.69
CA TYR A 932 -24.35 -27.38 -7.49
C TYR A 932 -24.07 -28.53 -8.46
N TYR A 933 -24.96 -28.85 -9.41
CA TYR A 933 -24.80 -29.99 -10.33
C TYR A 933 -23.45 -29.92 -11.06
N GLU A 934 -23.15 -28.77 -11.66
CA GLU A 934 -21.92 -28.55 -12.43
C GLU A 934 -20.68 -28.62 -11.53
N ALA A 935 -20.72 -28.00 -10.34
CA ALA A 935 -19.60 -28.04 -9.41
C ALA A 935 -19.26 -29.47 -8.98
N LEU A 936 -20.26 -30.28 -8.62
CA LEU A 936 -20.04 -31.66 -8.22
C LEU A 936 -19.61 -32.56 -9.38
N ALA A 937 -20.14 -32.32 -10.58
CA ALA A 937 -19.70 -33.01 -11.78
C ALA A 937 -18.22 -32.72 -12.10
N ILE A 938 -17.80 -31.45 -12.01
CA ILE A 938 -16.39 -31.05 -12.19
C ILE A 938 -15.52 -31.67 -11.10
N SER A 939 -15.93 -31.60 -9.83
CA SER A 939 -15.18 -32.20 -8.72
C SER A 939 -15.03 -33.71 -8.88
N LYS A 940 -16.05 -34.41 -9.38
CA LYS A 940 -16.00 -35.84 -9.68
C LYS A 940 -15.08 -36.14 -10.87
N ALA A 941 -15.24 -35.41 -11.98
CA ALA A 941 -14.43 -35.58 -13.18
C ALA A 941 -12.93 -35.33 -12.94
N LEU A 942 -12.59 -34.40 -12.04
CA LEU A 942 -11.20 -34.11 -11.65
C LEU A 942 -10.65 -35.07 -10.59
N GLY A 943 -11.48 -35.97 -10.02
CA GLY A 943 -11.09 -36.84 -8.92
C GLY A 943 -10.81 -36.09 -7.62
N ILE A 944 -11.47 -34.95 -7.41
CA ILE A 944 -11.40 -34.17 -6.17
C ILE A 944 -12.31 -34.81 -5.12
N ALA A 945 -13.54 -35.17 -5.53
CA ALA A 945 -14.53 -35.81 -4.68
C ALA A 945 -14.88 -37.21 -5.20
N ASP A 946 -14.71 -38.22 -4.34
CA ASP A 946 -15.07 -39.62 -4.62
C ASP A 946 -16.48 -39.99 -4.09
N GLY A 947 -17.14 -39.05 -3.39
CA GLY A 947 -18.42 -39.29 -2.72
C GLY A 947 -18.27 -39.90 -1.33
N VAL A 948 -19.38 -40.33 -0.75
CA VAL A 948 -19.47 -41.00 0.57
C VAL A 948 -19.68 -42.52 0.44
N GLY A 949 -19.55 -43.06 -0.77
CA GLY A 949 -19.80 -44.47 -1.11
C GLY A 949 -21.04 -44.67 -1.98
N GLY A 950 -21.10 -45.79 -2.70
CA GLY A 950 -22.25 -46.16 -3.54
C GLY A 950 -22.61 -45.13 -4.62
N ASN A 951 -21.61 -44.39 -5.13
CA ASN A 951 -21.79 -43.28 -6.09
C ASN A 951 -22.68 -42.12 -5.59
N THR A 952 -22.74 -41.90 -4.27
CA THR A 952 -23.47 -40.78 -3.64
C THR A 952 -22.52 -39.74 -3.06
N PHE A 953 -22.92 -38.46 -3.01
CA PHE A 953 -22.12 -37.35 -2.47
C PHE A 953 -22.62 -36.81 -1.12
N ASN A 954 -23.91 -37.01 -0.83
CA ASN A 954 -24.68 -36.38 0.24
C ASN A 954 -24.62 -34.84 0.22
N PRO A 955 -25.15 -34.16 -0.82
CA PRO A 955 -24.97 -32.72 -1.07
C PRO A 955 -25.40 -31.82 0.10
N GLN A 956 -26.48 -32.18 0.78
CA GLN A 956 -27.09 -31.39 1.85
C GLN A 956 -26.52 -31.71 3.25
N GLY A 957 -25.69 -32.74 3.37
CA GLY A 957 -25.06 -33.10 4.63
C GLY A 957 -24.01 -32.06 5.07
N GLU A 958 -23.82 -31.92 6.38
CA GLU A 958 -22.76 -31.08 6.97
C GLU A 958 -21.40 -31.77 6.87
N ILE A 959 -20.37 -31.01 6.48
CA ILE A 959 -19.01 -31.53 6.30
C ILE A 959 -18.16 -31.40 7.58
N SER A 960 -17.36 -32.42 7.89
CA SER A 960 -16.33 -32.30 8.94
C SER A 960 -15.17 -31.42 8.45
N ARG A 961 -14.45 -30.80 9.38
CA ARG A 961 -13.29 -29.95 9.07
C ARG A 961 -12.19 -30.76 8.36
N GLN A 962 -11.92 -31.99 8.78
CA GLN A 962 -10.92 -32.83 8.13
C GLN A 962 -11.33 -33.26 6.70
N ASP A 963 -12.60 -33.56 6.45
CA ASP A 963 -13.07 -33.90 5.09
C ASP A 963 -13.00 -32.70 4.16
N LEU A 964 -13.36 -31.52 4.68
CA LEU A 964 -13.21 -30.27 3.96
C LEU A 964 -11.74 -30.03 3.59
N MET A 965 -10.82 -30.21 4.53
CA MET A 965 -9.38 -30.07 4.30
C MET A 965 -8.85 -31.05 3.25
N VAL A 966 -9.33 -32.30 3.24
CA VAL A 966 -9.00 -33.28 2.19
C VAL A 966 -9.47 -32.79 0.82
N LEU A 967 -10.69 -32.29 0.71
CA LEU A 967 -11.24 -31.81 -0.55
C LEU A 967 -10.53 -30.53 -1.05
N VAL A 968 -10.23 -29.57 -0.16
CA VAL A 968 -9.45 -28.37 -0.51
C VAL A 968 -8.05 -28.75 -0.96
N SER A 969 -7.36 -29.63 -0.22
CA SER A 969 -6.01 -30.09 -0.57
C SER A 969 -6.00 -30.75 -1.95
N ARG A 970 -6.92 -31.69 -2.22
CA ARG A 970 -7.05 -32.32 -3.54
C ARG A 970 -7.36 -31.31 -4.65
N ALA A 971 -8.26 -30.36 -4.40
CA ALA A 971 -8.60 -29.33 -5.37
C ALA A 971 -7.39 -28.45 -5.74
N LEU A 972 -6.60 -28.05 -4.73
CA LEU A 972 -5.38 -27.27 -4.93
C LEU A 972 -4.27 -28.09 -5.61
N GLN A 973 -4.12 -29.36 -5.26
CA GLN A 973 -3.20 -30.27 -5.96
C GLN A 973 -3.59 -30.41 -7.43
N LYS A 974 -4.88 -30.56 -7.73
CA LYS A 974 -5.39 -30.60 -9.12
C LYS A 974 -5.23 -29.27 -9.86
N ALA A 975 -5.27 -28.15 -9.15
CA ALA A 975 -4.93 -26.84 -9.68
C ALA A 975 -3.41 -26.59 -9.79
N GLY A 976 -2.56 -27.54 -9.37
CA GLY A 976 -1.10 -27.41 -9.40
C GLY A 976 -0.53 -26.42 -8.38
N LYS A 977 -1.28 -26.14 -7.29
CA LYS A 977 -0.97 -25.11 -6.28
C LYS A 977 -0.44 -25.66 -4.96
N LEU A 978 -0.54 -26.96 -4.74
CA LEU A 978 0.05 -27.64 -3.57
C LEU A 978 0.89 -28.84 -3.99
N LEU A 979 1.87 -29.17 -3.14
CA LEU A 979 2.71 -30.36 -3.29
C LEU A 979 1.88 -31.65 -3.13
N PRO A 980 2.35 -32.79 -3.67
CA PRO A 980 1.63 -34.07 -3.57
C PRO A 980 1.54 -34.61 -2.13
N LYS A 981 2.46 -34.22 -1.25
CA LYS A 981 2.58 -34.75 0.12
C LYS A 981 3.08 -33.67 1.08
N GLY A 982 2.46 -33.55 2.25
CA GLY A 982 2.85 -32.59 3.30
C GLY A 982 3.72 -33.21 4.38
N ASN A 983 4.46 -32.38 5.13
CA ASN A 983 5.21 -32.86 6.28
C ASN A 983 4.28 -33.04 7.50
N LEU A 984 4.15 -34.27 7.98
CA LEU A 984 3.33 -34.56 9.16
C LEU A 984 3.81 -33.83 10.43
N ASP A 985 5.08 -33.40 10.49
CA ASP A 985 5.58 -32.60 11.59
C ASP A 985 4.87 -31.24 11.73
N ALA A 986 4.26 -30.74 10.65
CA ALA A 986 3.45 -29.51 10.69
C ALA A 986 2.25 -29.64 11.64
N LEU A 987 1.83 -30.87 11.96
CA LEU A 987 0.75 -31.11 12.91
C LEU A 987 1.20 -31.08 14.38
N ASN A 988 2.50 -31.12 14.66
CA ASN A 988 3.03 -31.23 16.03
C ASN A 988 2.70 -30.02 16.92
N SER A 989 2.37 -28.88 16.33
CA SER A 989 1.93 -27.67 17.04
C SER A 989 0.48 -27.75 17.54
N PHE A 990 -0.31 -28.71 17.07
CA PHE A 990 -1.72 -28.84 17.41
C PHE A 990 -1.97 -29.95 18.44
N LYS A 991 -2.67 -29.60 19.52
CA LYS A 991 -2.91 -30.52 20.64
C LYS A 991 -3.81 -31.70 20.29
N ASP A 992 -4.64 -31.55 19.28
CA ASP A 992 -5.59 -32.54 18.78
C ASP A 992 -5.15 -33.18 17.45
N ALA A 993 -3.88 -33.04 17.07
CA ALA A 993 -3.33 -33.67 15.86
C ALA A 993 -3.53 -35.19 15.82
N SER A 994 -3.52 -35.85 16.98
CA SER A 994 -3.80 -37.28 17.11
C SER A 994 -5.24 -37.66 16.73
N ASN A 995 -6.17 -36.70 16.75
CA ASN A 995 -7.58 -36.90 16.42
C ASN A 995 -7.84 -36.74 14.91
N VAL A 996 -6.84 -36.31 14.13
CA VAL A 996 -6.96 -36.26 12.66
C VAL A 996 -6.96 -37.69 12.12
N ALA A 997 -7.99 -38.07 11.39
CA ALA A 997 -8.08 -39.40 10.79
C ALA A 997 -6.91 -39.67 9.83
N ASP A 998 -6.46 -40.93 9.74
CA ASP A 998 -5.28 -41.30 8.97
C ASP A 998 -5.34 -40.87 7.50
N TYR A 999 -6.53 -40.95 6.87
CA TYR A 999 -6.72 -40.51 5.48
C TYR A 999 -6.60 -38.99 5.29
N ALA A 1000 -6.75 -38.20 6.35
CA ALA A 1000 -6.75 -36.75 6.32
C ALA A 1000 -5.41 -36.13 6.73
N LYS A 1001 -4.56 -36.85 7.50
CA LYS A 1001 -3.31 -36.33 8.07
C LYS A 1001 -2.44 -35.58 7.08
N GLU A 1002 -2.17 -36.17 5.91
CA GLU A 1002 -1.33 -35.53 4.89
C GLU A 1002 -2.00 -34.29 4.28
N SER A 1003 -3.32 -34.31 4.10
CA SER A 1003 -4.06 -33.16 3.57
C SER A 1003 -4.11 -32.00 4.57
N VAL A 1004 -4.32 -32.31 5.85
CA VAL A 1004 -4.31 -31.29 6.91
C VAL A 1004 -2.93 -30.68 7.05
N ALA A 1005 -1.88 -31.51 7.06
CA ALA A 1005 -0.49 -31.05 7.11
C ALA A 1005 -0.17 -30.09 5.95
N LEU A 1006 -0.53 -30.45 4.71
CA LEU A 1006 -0.35 -29.60 3.53
C LEU A 1006 -1.00 -28.22 3.68
N LEU A 1007 -2.23 -28.18 4.19
CA LEU A 1007 -2.95 -26.92 4.33
C LEU A 1007 -2.43 -26.07 5.50
N VAL A 1008 -1.90 -26.70 6.55
CA VAL A 1008 -1.20 -26.01 7.64
C VAL A 1008 0.10 -25.39 7.11
N GLU A 1009 0.91 -26.16 6.38
CA GLU A 1009 2.15 -25.67 5.79
C GLU A 1009 1.92 -24.52 4.81
N ALA A 1010 0.83 -24.59 4.05
CA ALA A 1010 0.44 -23.54 3.11
C ALA A 1010 -0.18 -22.30 3.79
N GLY A 1011 -0.30 -22.28 5.13
CA GLY A 1011 -0.94 -21.18 5.86
C GLY A 1011 -2.44 -21.04 5.58
N ILE A 1012 -3.07 -22.05 4.98
CA ILE A 1012 -4.51 -22.05 4.70
C ILE A 1012 -5.28 -22.41 5.98
N ILE A 1013 -4.75 -23.36 6.77
CA ILE A 1013 -5.27 -23.75 8.08
C ILE A 1013 -4.30 -23.33 9.17
N GLU A 1014 -4.73 -22.40 10.01
CA GLU A 1014 -3.96 -21.91 11.17
C GLU A 1014 -4.41 -22.57 12.50
N GLY A 1015 -5.59 -23.20 12.50
CA GLY A 1015 -6.28 -23.68 13.70
C GLY A 1015 -6.81 -22.56 14.60
N SER A 1016 -7.37 -22.93 15.75
CA SER A 1016 -7.83 -22.00 16.80
C SER A 1016 -7.39 -22.54 18.16
N ASP A 1017 -6.77 -21.72 19.00
CA ASP A 1017 -6.25 -22.13 20.32
C ASP A 1017 -5.34 -23.38 20.30
N ASN A 1018 -4.51 -23.50 19.25
CA ASN A 1018 -3.66 -24.66 18.95
C ASN A 1018 -4.45 -25.96 18.71
N LEU A 1019 -5.68 -25.87 18.19
CA LEU A 1019 -6.52 -27.00 17.79
C LEU A 1019 -6.91 -26.93 16.30
N ILE A 1020 -6.95 -28.08 15.65
CA ILE A 1020 -7.45 -28.28 14.27
C ILE A 1020 -8.97 -28.46 14.27
N ASN A 1021 -9.49 -29.08 15.33
CA ASN A 1021 -10.86 -29.58 15.51
C ASN A 1021 -11.32 -30.47 14.33
N PRO A 1022 -10.63 -31.59 14.05
CA PRO A 1022 -10.78 -32.32 12.80
C PRO A 1022 -12.18 -32.93 12.59
N GLU A 1023 -12.83 -33.38 13.66
CA GLU A 1023 -14.18 -33.97 13.61
C GLU A 1023 -15.30 -32.93 13.67
N GLY A 1024 -14.97 -31.69 14.07
CA GLY A 1024 -15.93 -30.59 14.17
C GLY A 1024 -16.55 -30.22 12.83
N LYS A 1025 -17.73 -29.63 12.86
CA LYS A 1025 -18.41 -29.08 11.66
C LYS A 1025 -17.90 -27.66 11.40
N ALA A 1026 -17.71 -27.32 10.12
CA ALA A 1026 -17.24 -25.99 9.73
C ALA A 1026 -18.42 -25.03 9.51
N THR A 1027 -18.35 -23.85 10.12
CA THR A 1027 -19.36 -22.80 9.90
C THR A 1027 -19.12 -22.10 8.56
N ARG A 1028 -20.15 -21.44 8.01
CA ARG A 1028 -20.02 -20.67 6.76
C ARG A 1028 -18.97 -19.57 6.85
N ALA A 1029 -18.81 -18.93 8.01
CA ALA A 1029 -17.77 -17.93 8.24
C ALA A 1029 -16.36 -18.54 8.21
N GLU A 1030 -16.15 -19.69 8.85
CA GLU A 1030 -14.86 -20.39 8.83
C GLU A 1030 -14.49 -20.86 7.42
N VAL A 1031 -15.47 -21.36 6.66
CA VAL A 1031 -15.22 -21.80 5.29
C VAL A 1031 -14.95 -20.62 4.36
N ALA A 1032 -15.58 -19.47 4.58
CA ALA A 1032 -15.26 -18.26 3.84
C ALA A 1032 -13.80 -17.85 4.07
N THR A 1033 -13.28 -17.89 5.29
CA THR A 1033 -11.86 -17.54 5.55
C THR A 1033 -10.90 -18.54 4.91
N ILE A 1034 -11.20 -19.84 4.95
CA ILE A 1034 -10.41 -20.88 4.28
C ILE A 1034 -10.36 -20.64 2.76
N VAL A 1035 -11.53 -20.47 2.11
CA VAL A 1035 -11.60 -20.26 0.66
C VAL A 1035 -10.97 -18.91 0.25
N TYR A 1036 -11.04 -17.91 1.12
CA TYR A 1036 -10.38 -16.63 0.89
C TYR A 1036 -8.86 -16.72 0.96
N ARG A 1037 -8.31 -17.48 1.91
CA ARG A 1037 -6.87 -17.80 1.96
C ARG A 1037 -6.43 -18.61 0.75
N VAL A 1038 -7.27 -19.54 0.30
CA VAL A 1038 -7.05 -20.23 -0.98
C VAL A 1038 -6.92 -19.24 -2.13
N LEU A 1039 -7.80 -18.23 -2.26
CA LEU A 1039 -7.67 -17.19 -3.29
C LEU A 1039 -6.41 -16.33 -3.13
N LYS A 1040 -6.04 -15.97 -1.90
CA LYS A 1040 -4.81 -15.21 -1.62
C LYS A 1040 -3.55 -15.98 -2.01
N LEU A 1041 -3.62 -17.30 -2.08
CA LEU A 1041 -2.53 -18.15 -2.56
C LEU A 1041 -2.50 -18.29 -4.10
N LEU A 1042 -3.57 -17.89 -4.80
CA LEU A 1042 -3.65 -17.92 -6.27
C LEU A 1042 -3.18 -16.62 -6.93
N ASN A 1043 -3.27 -15.50 -6.21
CA ASN A 1043 -2.85 -14.16 -6.63
C ASN A 1043 -1.46 -13.86 -6.06
#